data_AF-A0A536RQ33-F1
#
_entry.id   AF-A0A536RQ33-F1
#
_cell.length_a   1.000
_cell.length_b   1.000
_cell.length_c   1.000
_cell.angle_alpha   90.00
_cell.angle_beta   90.00
_cell.angle_gamma   90.00
#
_symmetry.space_group_name_H-M   'P 1'
#
loop_
_entity.id
_entity.type
_entity.pdbx_description
1 polymer ?
#
loop_
_entity_poly.entity_id
_entity_poly.type
_entity_poly.pdbx_seq_one_letter_code
_entity_poly.pdbx_strand_id
1 'polypeptide(L)'
;MVRRLVVNPNETIRLHTQSQPPITLLFTDIEGSTRLLRELGERYPEQLATQRRLLRAAFAAHDGVEVDTQGDAFFVAFARAADAVAAAHDAQRALAATSVHVRMGIHTGRPTVAAEGYVGIDVHRGARICAAGHGGQVLLSRSSRELLDSEIEVRDLGEHRLKDFPDPEWLFQLVAQGLETEFPPLRTLNNTNLPAQVTSFIGREPELAELSGLLANEDVRLLTLTGPGGTGKTRLAIQLAARLIEHFRNGVFLVPLAPVADPDLVLLTIAHTLGVTEVAGQTLLERLRGHLRGRSLLVVLDNFEHLLPAAPQVATVLAMESRLNVVVTSRERLRIAGEHEWIVAPLAPGDAVALFDARARAADDRFQNAATHETVARICDRVDRLPLAIELAAARVKHVPADVLLARLDRRLGALTGASRDASERQRTLRDTIDWSYELLTVAEQVLFARLSVFAGGFTLDAAAVIGDADEEAIASLVDKSLLSHQHDRYLMLETVREYAAERLAASNEDAEIRHRHTDHFVALAERTAPFLNQSEQATRLTQLEREHDNFRAALARLLEQGENETALRLSGALWKFWLVRGRVAEGRRWLGLALSRPVGGPARARALFGAAVLAMQEEDRTRAAEAFADALSLYKAMGDEVGAARSLWGSGISAAGLAAAVPYLEEALALQRRLGDQEGMARTFLSLGDGAWARGDLEVARSSFESALDIYRRLGDVRSIAQSLAGLGDVARARSDFASARARYKEALAVCHELGDRGGIAALLFLLGLVARNEDDRESARSLQQEALGMERELGVPVRMARPLGQLARLACDEGDFARSRSLLEEALAVADSGSGRAGVLSELGDVAHLEGNSDEGARLQRESLRLYRALGASAMTTRCMERLAFAVLGT
;
A
#
# COMPACT_ATOMS: atom_id res chain seq x y z
N MET A 1 -17.72 46.69 19.57
CA MET A 1 -19.14 46.99 19.28
C MET A 1 -19.53 46.17 18.06
N VAL A 2 -20.26 45.09 18.32
CA VAL A 2 -20.46 43.92 17.46
C VAL A 2 -21.43 44.26 16.32
N ARG A 3 -21.02 44.06 15.05
CA ARG A 3 -21.95 44.06 13.91
C ARG A 3 -22.40 42.63 13.65
N ARG A 4 -23.66 42.39 14.01
CA ARG A 4 -24.50 41.23 13.72
C ARG A 4 -24.39 40.79 12.25
N LEU A 5 -24.06 39.53 12.01
CA LEU A 5 -24.45 38.79 10.80
C LEU A 5 -25.87 38.27 11.02
N VAL A 6 -26.86 39.04 10.56
CA VAL A 6 -28.23 38.54 10.37
C VAL A 6 -28.37 38.15 8.90
N VAL A 7 -28.78 36.91 8.69
CA VAL A 7 -29.02 36.23 7.42
C VAL A 7 -30.15 36.91 6.64
N ASN A 8 -29.92 37.13 5.33
CA ASN A 8 -30.98 37.33 4.34
C ASN A 8 -30.58 36.56 3.05
N PRO A 9 -31.42 35.70 2.44
CA PRO A 9 -30.95 34.69 1.47
C PRO A 9 -30.75 35.18 0.02
N ASN A 10 -30.71 36.49 -0.27
CA ASN A 10 -30.82 36.98 -1.65
C ASN A 10 -29.91 38.15 -2.06
N GLU A 11 -28.80 38.41 -1.35
CA GLU A 11 -27.81 39.40 -1.82
C GLU A 11 -26.42 38.78 -2.03
N THR A 12 -26.03 38.81 -3.30
CA THR A 12 -24.74 38.54 -3.91
C THR A 12 -23.54 38.92 -3.05
N ILE A 13 -22.80 37.93 -2.54
CA ILE A 13 -21.46 38.14 -1.98
C ILE A 13 -20.47 38.19 -3.14
N ARG A 14 -20.14 39.41 -3.58
CA ARG A 14 -18.81 39.71 -4.13
C ARG A 14 -18.08 40.54 -3.09
N LEU A 15 -16.97 40.04 -2.57
CA LEU A 15 -15.63 40.65 -2.67
C LEU A 15 -14.60 39.98 -1.72
N HIS A 16 -13.44 39.71 -2.32
CA HIS A 16 -12.08 39.64 -1.77
C HIS A 16 -11.54 38.37 -1.08
N THR A 17 -10.71 37.67 -1.86
CA THR A 17 -9.40 37.10 -1.52
C THR A 17 -8.70 37.79 -0.33
N GLN A 18 -8.79 37.18 0.85
CA GLN A 18 -7.84 37.20 1.97
C GLN A 18 -8.03 35.87 2.72
N SER A 19 -6.94 35.26 3.18
CA SER A 19 -6.92 33.98 3.91
C SER A 19 -7.97 33.97 5.02
N GLN A 20 -8.95 33.07 4.93
CA GLN A 20 -9.90 32.90 6.02
C GLN A 20 -9.16 32.33 7.24
N PRO A 21 -9.39 32.89 8.45
CA PRO A 21 -8.84 32.30 9.66
C PRO A 21 -9.35 30.85 9.79
N PRO A 22 -8.52 29.94 10.34
CA PRO A 22 -8.96 28.57 10.56
C PRO A 22 -10.21 28.58 11.43
N ILE A 23 -11.20 27.81 11.00
CA ILE A 23 -12.48 27.69 11.68
C ILE A 23 -12.57 26.32 12.30
N THR A 24 -13.18 26.24 13.47
CA THR A 24 -13.38 24.98 14.16
C THR A 24 -14.73 24.40 13.76
N LEU A 25 -14.70 23.20 13.21
CA LEU A 25 -15.86 22.45 12.76
C LEU A 25 -16.21 21.41 13.82
N LEU A 26 -17.46 21.40 14.24
CA LEU A 26 -18.04 20.40 15.12
C LEU A 26 -19.07 19.60 14.33
N PHE A 27 -18.87 18.29 14.29
CA PHE A 27 -19.82 17.34 13.74
C PHE A 27 -20.44 16.53 14.86
N THR A 28 -21.72 16.21 14.74
CA THR A 28 -22.40 15.27 15.62
C THR A 28 -23.06 14.15 14.85
N ASP A 29 -23.19 12.99 15.47
CA ASP A 29 -23.94 11.86 14.94
C ASP A 29 -24.59 11.07 16.09
N ILE A 30 -25.78 10.51 15.88
CA ILE A 30 -26.42 9.66 16.90
C ILE A 30 -25.91 8.23 16.74
N GLU A 31 -25.37 7.67 17.81
CA GLU A 31 -24.97 6.27 17.78
C GLU A 31 -26.19 5.35 17.67
N GLY A 32 -26.24 4.53 16.61
CA GLY A 32 -27.28 3.52 16.43
C GLY A 32 -28.65 4.09 16.06
N SER A 33 -28.71 5.23 15.39
CA SER A 33 -29.95 5.93 14.99
C SER A 33 -31.00 5.04 14.32
N THR A 34 -30.59 4.13 13.43
CA THR A 34 -31.49 3.15 12.78
C THR A 34 -32.09 2.14 13.77
N ARG A 35 -31.35 1.74 14.80
CA ARG A 35 -31.86 0.88 15.87
C ARG A 35 -32.83 1.67 16.76
N LEU A 36 -32.46 2.89 17.12
CA LEU A 36 -33.28 3.80 17.91
C LEU A 36 -34.62 4.12 17.22
N LEU A 37 -34.64 4.28 15.90
CA LEU A 37 -35.84 4.44 15.09
C LEU A 37 -36.76 3.20 15.16
N ARG A 38 -36.20 1.99 15.14
CA ARG A 38 -36.97 0.73 15.27
C ARG A 38 -37.53 0.55 16.67
N GLU A 39 -36.77 0.90 17.70
CA GLU A 39 -37.17 0.75 19.10
C GLU A 39 -38.23 1.77 19.52
N LEU A 40 -38.10 3.02 19.06
CA LEU A 40 -39.00 4.11 19.46
C LEU A 40 -40.21 4.30 18.54
N GLY A 41 -40.16 3.81 17.29
CA GLY A 41 -41.26 3.89 16.33
C GLY A 41 -41.83 5.31 16.21
N GLU A 42 -43.13 5.47 16.50
CA GLU A 42 -43.85 6.76 16.43
C GLU A 42 -43.33 7.83 17.40
N ARG A 43 -42.60 7.46 18.45
CA ARG A 43 -42.02 8.40 19.45
C ARG A 43 -40.67 8.97 19.02
N TYR A 44 -40.08 8.45 17.94
CA TYR A 44 -38.78 8.90 17.44
C TYR A 44 -38.74 10.40 17.06
N PRO A 45 -39.75 10.98 16.38
CA PRO A 45 -39.73 12.39 16.01
C PRO A 45 -39.71 13.35 17.21
N GLU A 46 -40.40 13.01 18.31
CA GLU A 46 -40.44 13.84 19.53
C GLU A 46 -39.08 13.84 20.26
N GLN A 47 -38.42 12.68 20.31
CA GLN A 47 -37.07 12.54 20.87
C GLN A 47 -36.04 13.30 20.03
N LEU A 48 -36.11 13.16 18.70
CA LEU A 48 -35.25 13.90 17.78
C LEU A 48 -35.47 15.42 17.88
N ALA A 49 -36.71 15.88 18.03
CA ALA A 49 -37.02 17.30 18.23
C ALA A 49 -36.45 17.84 19.55
N THR A 50 -36.51 17.04 20.62
CA THR A 50 -35.94 17.39 21.93
C THR A 50 -34.42 17.48 21.87
N GLN A 51 -33.75 16.50 21.27
CA GLN A 51 -32.30 16.47 21.09
C GLN A 51 -31.83 17.65 20.23
N ARG A 52 -32.47 17.92 19.09
CA ARG A 52 -32.17 19.09 18.25
C ARG A 52 -32.29 20.41 19.00
N ARG A 53 -33.30 20.55 19.88
CA ARG A 53 -33.47 21.75 20.71
C ARG A 53 -32.34 21.92 21.72
N LEU A 54 -31.90 20.83 22.36
CA LEU A 54 -30.79 20.85 23.32
C LEU A 54 -29.45 21.18 22.63
N LEU A 55 -29.16 20.51 21.51
CA LEU A 55 -27.95 20.75 20.73
C LEU A 55 -27.88 22.20 20.21
N ARG A 56 -28.95 22.71 19.59
CA ARG A 56 -29.00 24.10 19.11
C ARG A 56 -28.83 25.11 20.25
N ALA A 57 -29.42 24.85 21.42
CA ALA A 57 -29.25 25.72 22.58
C ALA A 57 -27.80 25.75 23.07
N ALA A 58 -27.13 24.60 23.16
CA ALA A 58 -25.73 24.50 23.55
C ALA A 58 -24.81 25.18 22.52
N PHE A 59 -25.00 24.92 21.22
CA PHE A 59 -24.18 25.53 20.17
C PHE A 59 -24.36 27.05 20.10
N ALA A 60 -25.60 27.55 20.18
CA ALA A 60 -25.87 28.98 20.15
C ALA A 60 -25.36 29.73 21.40
N ALA A 61 -25.24 29.06 22.56
CA ALA A 61 -24.68 29.67 23.77
C ALA A 61 -23.19 30.03 23.66
N HIS A 62 -22.48 29.37 22.73
CA HIS A 62 -21.05 29.55 22.48
C HIS A 62 -20.78 30.06 21.05
N ASP A 63 -21.69 30.88 20.52
CA ASP A 63 -21.58 31.52 19.21
C ASP A 63 -21.39 30.56 18.02
N GLY A 64 -21.88 29.32 18.14
CA GLY A 64 -21.85 28.32 17.08
C GLY A 64 -22.86 28.61 15.97
N VAL A 65 -22.42 28.50 14.72
CA VAL A 65 -23.25 28.69 13.52
C VAL A 65 -23.57 27.33 12.91
N GLU A 66 -24.86 26.96 12.90
CA GLU A 66 -25.34 25.74 12.22
C GLU A 66 -25.17 25.92 10.69
N VAL A 67 -24.37 25.06 10.08
CA VAL A 67 -24.03 25.09 8.65
C VAL A 67 -24.96 24.18 7.87
N ASP A 68 -25.13 22.95 8.35
CA ASP A 68 -26.02 21.96 7.76
C ASP A 68 -26.56 20.99 8.84
N THR A 69 -27.74 20.43 8.58
CA THR A 69 -28.38 19.41 9.42
C THR A 69 -28.97 18.33 8.51
N GLN A 70 -28.28 17.20 8.40
CA GLN A 70 -28.70 16.05 7.57
C GLN A 70 -29.19 14.93 8.48
N GLY A 71 -30.50 14.65 8.45
CA GLY A 71 -31.10 13.66 9.33
C GLY A 71 -30.96 14.07 10.79
N ASP A 72 -30.23 13.29 11.57
CA ASP A 72 -29.99 13.46 13.01
C ASP A 72 -28.59 13.98 13.37
N ALA A 73 -27.76 14.23 12.35
CA ALA A 73 -26.43 14.82 12.47
C ALA A 73 -26.47 16.35 12.34
N PHE A 74 -25.61 17.03 13.11
CA PHE A 74 -25.36 18.46 13.00
C PHE A 74 -23.96 18.71 12.44
N PHE A 75 -23.85 19.72 11.60
CA PHE A 75 -22.60 20.33 11.19
C PHE A 75 -22.59 21.80 11.61
N VAL A 76 -21.71 22.16 12.54
CA VAL A 76 -21.66 23.48 13.18
C VAL A 76 -20.25 24.04 13.08
N ALA A 77 -20.14 25.35 12.85
CA ALA A 77 -18.86 26.04 12.76
C ALA A 77 -18.70 27.08 13.88
N PHE A 78 -17.48 27.18 14.40
CA PHE A 78 -17.09 28.06 15.51
C PHE A 78 -15.82 28.83 15.15
N ALA A 79 -15.74 30.09 15.59
CA ALA A 79 -14.56 30.93 15.35
C ALA A 79 -13.33 30.47 16.14
N ARG A 80 -13.50 29.79 17.30
CA ARG A 80 -12.40 29.34 18.16
C ARG A 80 -12.60 27.88 18.57
N ALA A 81 -11.48 27.16 18.72
CA ALA A 81 -11.48 25.79 19.19
C ALA A 81 -12.04 25.66 20.62
N ALA A 82 -11.73 26.62 21.49
CA ALA A 82 -12.24 26.67 22.86
C ALA A 82 -13.79 26.76 22.91
N ASP A 83 -14.39 27.57 22.04
CA ASP A 83 -15.84 27.74 21.99
C ASP A 83 -16.53 26.45 21.50
N ALA A 84 -15.97 25.79 20.49
CA ALA A 84 -16.46 24.49 20.01
C ALA A 84 -16.36 23.40 21.10
N VAL A 85 -15.28 23.38 21.87
CA VAL A 85 -15.07 22.43 22.97
C VAL A 85 -16.04 22.71 24.13
N ALA A 86 -16.24 23.96 24.50
CA ALA A 86 -17.22 24.35 25.51
C ALA A 86 -18.65 24.01 25.08
N ALA A 87 -18.98 24.25 23.81
CA ALA A 87 -20.26 23.88 23.22
C ALA A 87 -20.47 22.36 23.22
N ALA A 88 -19.45 21.58 22.87
CA ALA A 88 -19.51 20.11 22.91
C ALA A 88 -19.69 19.59 24.35
N HIS A 89 -19.01 20.19 25.33
CA HIS A 89 -19.15 19.85 26.74
C HIS A 89 -20.58 20.10 27.25
N ASP A 90 -21.12 21.31 27.03
CA ASP A 90 -22.48 21.65 27.43
C ASP A 90 -23.53 20.83 26.69
N ALA A 91 -23.31 20.54 25.41
CA ALA A 91 -24.18 19.69 24.61
C ALA A 91 -24.24 18.26 25.17
N GLN A 92 -23.09 17.63 25.46
CA GLN A 92 -23.07 16.30 26.07
C GLN A 92 -23.71 16.28 27.46
N ARG A 93 -23.49 17.32 28.28
CA ARG A 93 -24.15 17.44 29.60
C ARG A 93 -25.66 17.59 29.50
N ALA A 94 -26.14 18.38 28.54
CA ALA A 94 -27.57 18.53 28.30
C ALA A 94 -28.21 17.22 27.81
N LEU A 95 -27.47 16.43 27.02
CA LEU A 95 -27.91 15.13 26.51
C LEU A 95 -27.83 14.00 27.55
N ALA A 96 -27.02 14.15 28.61
CA ALA A 96 -26.91 13.14 29.66
C ALA A 96 -28.25 12.82 30.38
N ALA A 97 -29.22 13.74 30.33
CA ALA A 97 -30.58 13.52 30.85
C ALA A 97 -31.51 12.78 29.87
N THR A 98 -31.01 12.39 28.69
CA THR A 98 -31.76 11.73 27.61
C THR A 98 -31.23 10.31 27.37
N SER A 99 -32.01 9.46 26.70
CA SER A 99 -31.58 8.10 26.33
C SER A 99 -30.83 8.04 24.99
N VAL A 100 -30.38 9.19 24.47
CA VAL A 100 -29.76 9.31 23.15
C VAL A 100 -28.28 9.63 23.31
N HIS A 101 -27.43 8.75 22.81
CA HIS A 101 -25.99 8.94 22.86
C HIS A 101 -25.48 9.55 21.55
N VAL A 102 -24.98 10.78 21.64
CA VAL A 102 -24.44 11.53 20.49
C VAL A 102 -22.93 11.48 20.56
N ARG A 103 -22.28 11.11 19.45
CA ARG A 103 -20.82 11.24 19.30
C ARG A 103 -20.49 12.56 18.63
N MET A 104 -19.37 13.17 18.99
CA MET A 104 -18.94 14.46 18.45
C MET A 104 -17.49 14.45 18.00
N GLY A 105 -17.20 15.09 16.88
CA GLY A 105 -15.85 15.29 16.36
C GLY A 105 -15.57 16.77 16.11
N ILE A 106 -14.44 17.25 16.62
CA ILE A 106 -14.00 18.63 16.52
C ILE A 106 -12.71 18.68 15.69
N HIS A 107 -12.76 19.43 14.59
CA HIS A 107 -11.62 19.63 13.71
C HIS A 107 -11.45 21.09 13.37
N THR A 108 -10.25 21.62 13.57
CA THR A 108 -9.91 22.98 13.16
C THR A 108 -9.11 22.91 11.88
N GLY A 109 -9.64 23.54 10.85
CA GLY A 109 -9.07 23.52 9.51
C GLY A 109 -9.50 24.74 8.72
N ARG A 110 -9.31 24.70 7.41
CA ARG A 110 -9.64 25.79 6.49
C ARG A 110 -10.55 25.27 5.36
N PRO A 111 -11.80 24.89 5.69
CA PRO A 111 -12.77 24.50 4.68
C PRO A 111 -13.04 25.67 3.72
N THR A 112 -13.33 25.33 2.46
CA THR A 112 -13.74 26.31 1.45
C THR A 112 -15.19 26.71 1.67
N VAL A 113 -15.50 28.00 1.63
CA VAL A 113 -16.89 28.49 1.66
C VAL A 113 -17.53 28.33 0.28
N ALA A 114 -18.66 27.64 0.23
CA ALA A 114 -19.52 27.48 -0.94
C ALA A 114 -20.89 28.13 -0.70
N ALA A 115 -21.74 28.18 -1.72
CA ALA A 115 -23.07 28.78 -1.65
C ALA A 115 -23.98 28.14 -0.59
N GLU A 116 -23.75 26.86 -0.25
CA GLU A 116 -24.55 26.07 0.69
C GLU A 116 -23.83 25.83 2.04
N GLY A 117 -22.69 26.48 2.32
CA GLY A 117 -21.95 26.33 3.57
C GLY A 117 -20.46 26.08 3.39
N TYR A 118 -19.90 25.14 4.15
CA TYR A 118 -18.47 24.76 4.08
C TYR A 118 -18.30 23.45 3.32
N VAL A 119 -17.31 23.40 2.42
CA VAL A 119 -16.93 22.20 1.64
C VAL A 119 -15.42 22.02 1.63
N GLY A 120 -14.96 20.78 1.45
CA GLY A 120 -13.53 20.48 1.33
C GLY A 120 -13.04 19.43 2.32
N ILE A 121 -11.74 19.18 2.29
CA ILE A 121 -11.13 18.04 2.98
C ILE A 121 -11.31 18.11 4.50
N ASP A 122 -11.29 19.31 5.09
CA ASP A 122 -11.45 19.53 6.53
C ASP A 122 -12.87 19.23 7.03
N VAL A 123 -13.89 19.44 6.18
CA VAL A 123 -15.27 19.05 6.46
C VAL A 123 -15.36 17.52 6.54
N HIS A 124 -14.80 16.83 5.54
CA HIS A 124 -14.76 15.37 5.55
C HIS A 124 -13.90 14.82 6.70
N ARG A 125 -12.79 15.48 7.04
CA ARG A 125 -11.90 15.09 8.14
C ARG A 125 -12.63 15.19 9.48
N GLY A 126 -13.27 16.33 9.77
CA GLY A 126 -14.10 16.51 10.96
C GLY A 126 -15.23 15.49 11.07
N ALA A 127 -15.92 15.19 9.96
CA ALA A 127 -16.95 14.16 9.91
C ALA A 127 -16.39 12.75 10.18
N ARG A 128 -15.20 12.42 9.67
CA ARG A 128 -14.54 11.13 9.93
C ARG A 128 -14.00 11.01 11.36
N ILE A 129 -13.54 12.10 11.95
CA ILE A 129 -13.18 12.15 13.39
C ILE A 129 -14.41 11.87 14.24
N CYS A 130 -15.55 12.51 13.94
CA CYS A 130 -16.81 12.22 14.62
C CYS A 130 -17.22 10.75 14.45
N ALA A 131 -17.09 10.20 13.23
CA ALA A 131 -17.46 8.82 12.95
C ALA A 131 -16.55 7.77 13.62
N ALA A 132 -15.32 8.14 13.99
CA ALA A 132 -14.38 7.27 14.71
C ALA A 132 -14.76 7.07 16.19
N GLY A 133 -15.52 8.00 16.78
CA GLY A 133 -15.94 7.95 18.17
C GLY A 133 -17.19 7.11 18.44
N HIS A 134 -17.46 6.89 19.73
CA HIS A 134 -18.66 6.25 20.27
C HIS A 134 -19.62 7.28 20.87
N GLY A 135 -20.89 6.92 21.09
CA GLY A 135 -21.89 7.82 21.65
C GLY A 135 -21.47 8.34 23.03
N GLY A 136 -21.63 9.64 23.27
CA GLY A 136 -21.14 10.33 24.48
C GLY A 136 -19.69 10.84 24.38
N GLN A 137 -18.93 10.40 23.38
CA GLN A 137 -17.52 10.77 23.20
C GLN A 137 -17.36 12.07 22.41
N VAL A 138 -16.37 12.88 22.78
CA VAL A 138 -15.93 14.08 22.04
C VAL A 138 -14.47 13.91 21.64
N LEU A 139 -14.22 13.83 20.33
CA LEU A 139 -12.89 13.67 19.76
C LEU A 139 -12.39 14.96 19.12
N LEU A 140 -11.09 15.21 19.22
CA LEU A 140 -10.43 16.37 18.66
C LEU A 140 -9.29 15.95 17.74
N SER A 141 -9.13 16.66 16.62
CA SER A 141 -7.90 16.61 15.82
C SER A 141 -6.73 17.25 16.55
N ARG A 142 -5.51 16.93 16.09
CA ARG A 142 -4.28 17.61 16.52
C ARG A 142 -4.36 19.13 16.36
N SER A 143 -4.85 19.58 15.22
CA SER A 143 -5.00 21.01 14.91
C SER A 143 -5.92 21.73 15.88
N SER A 144 -6.98 21.07 16.36
CA SER A 144 -7.87 21.65 17.37
C SER A 144 -7.18 21.70 18.73
N ARG A 145 -6.48 20.62 19.10
CA ARG A 145 -5.76 20.52 20.38
C ARG A 145 -4.65 21.57 20.52
N GLU A 146 -3.90 21.84 19.45
CA GLU A 146 -2.82 22.83 19.47
C GLU A 146 -3.31 24.27 19.71
N LEU A 147 -4.60 24.52 19.50
CA LEU A 147 -5.25 25.83 19.70
C LEU A 147 -5.98 25.96 21.05
N LEU A 148 -5.95 24.93 21.90
CA LEU A 148 -6.56 24.96 23.23
C LEU A 148 -5.55 25.40 24.30
N ASP A 149 -6.04 26.16 25.27
CA ASP A 149 -5.29 26.51 26.47
C ASP A 149 -4.97 25.24 27.30
N SER A 150 -3.84 25.25 28.00
CA SER A 150 -3.35 24.11 28.79
C SER A 150 -4.28 23.68 29.94
N GLU A 151 -5.26 24.51 30.31
CA GLU A 151 -6.25 24.22 31.35
C GLU A 151 -7.36 23.27 30.86
N ILE A 152 -7.55 23.11 29.54
CA ILE A 152 -8.51 22.16 28.97
C ILE A 152 -7.84 20.78 28.93
N GLU A 153 -8.31 19.88 29.78
CA GLU A 153 -7.78 18.53 29.85
C GLU A 153 -8.23 17.68 28.66
N VAL A 154 -7.28 17.05 27.99
CA VAL A 154 -7.53 16.06 26.95
C VAL A 154 -6.66 14.82 27.18
N ARG A 155 -7.16 13.68 26.75
CA ARG A 155 -6.39 12.43 26.69
C ARG A 155 -5.89 12.21 25.28
N ASP A 156 -4.59 12.03 25.13
CA ASP A 156 -3.97 11.66 23.86
C ASP A 156 -4.32 10.20 23.49
N LEU A 157 -4.89 10.00 22.30
CA LEU A 157 -5.25 8.68 21.78
C LEU A 157 -4.27 8.18 20.70
N GLY A 158 -3.33 9.00 20.22
CA GLY A 158 -2.33 8.62 19.23
C GLY A 158 -2.77 8.77 17.77
N GLU A 159 -2.00 8.14 16.87
CA GLU A 159 -2.21 8.17 15.42
C GLU A 159 -3.22 7.13 14.96
N HIS A 160 -4.23 7.57 14.22
CA HIS A 160 -5.31 6.74 13.71
C HIS A 160 -5.58 7.01 12.23
N ARG A 161 -5.61 5.97 11.39
CA ARG A 161 -6.04 6.15 10.00
C ARG A 161 -7.56 6.28 9.92
N LEU A 162 -8.01 7.42 9.44
CA LEU A 162 -9.42 7.67 9.17
C LEU A 162 -9.79 7.07 7.81
N LYS A 163 -11.02 6.58 7.67
CA LYS A 163 -11.51 6.03 6.40
C LYS A 163 -11.42 7.07 5.29
N ASP A 164 -10.85 6.67 4.14
CA ASP A 164 -10.63 7.51 2.95
C ASP A 164 -9.54 8.60 3.12
N PHE A 165 -8.75 8.53 4.21
CA PHE A 165 -7.58 9.37 4.44
C PHE A 165 -6.29 8.52 4.47
N PRO A 166 -5.29 8.82 3.63
CA PRO A 166 -4.05 8.05 3.57
C PRO A 166 -3.15 8.30 4.79
N ASP A 167 -3.12 9.54 5.28
CA ASP A 167 -2.34 9.92 6.45
C ASP A 167 -3.09 9.58 7.76
N PRO A 168 -2.39 9.03 8.77
CA PRO A 168 -2.97 8.91 10.09
C PRO A 168 -3.22 10.30 10.70
N GLU A 169 -4.39 10.45 11.33
CA GLU A 169 -4.75 11.63 12.11
C GLU A 169 -4.42 11.38 13.58
N TRP A 170 -3.77 12.34 14.23
CA TRP A 170 -3.53 12.25 15.67
C TRP A 170 -4.78 12.73 16.42
N LEU A 171 -5.38 11.86 17.24
CA LEU A 171 -6.66 12.10 17.88
C LEU A 171 -6.53 12.27 19.39
N PHE A 172 -7.38 13.11 19.94
CA PHE A 172 -7.48 13.39 21.37
C PHE A 172 -8.92 13.24 21.83
N GLN A 173 -9.14 12.80 23.08
CA GLN A 173 -10.45 12.79 23.72
C GLN A 173 -10.56 13.93 24.72
N LEU A 174 -11.67 14.66 24.71
CA LEU A 174 -11.98 15.64 25.75
C LEU A 174 -12.16 14.97 27.10
N VAL A 175 -11.50 15.48 28.15
CA VAL A 175 -11.70 15.05 29.53
C VAL A 175 -12.26 16.24 30.30
N ALA A 176 -13.52 16.14 30.73
CA ALA A 176 -14.19 17.24 31.43
C ALA A 176 -15.19 16.72 32.46
N GLN A 177 -15.44 17.52 33.51
CA GLN A 177 -16.34 17.14 34.60
C GLN A 177 -17.76 16.89 34.09
N GLY A 178 -18.32 15.72 34.44
CA GLY A 178 -19.67 15.31 34.06
C GLY A 178 -19.77 14.61 32.71
N LEU A 179 -18.65 14.35 32.03
CA LEU A 179 -18.58 13.49 30.84
C LEU A 179 -18.04 12.10 31.20
N GLU A 180 -18.45 11.09 30.43
CA GLU A 180 -17.85 9.76 30.48
C GLU A 180 -16.41 9.82 29.96
N THR A 181 -15.48 9.16 30.65
CA THR A 181 -14.04 9.23 30.36
C THR A 181 -13.47 7.94 29.82
N GLU A 182 -14.20 6.83 29.89
CA GLU A 182 -13.77 5.52 29.41
C GLU A 182 -14.67 5.10 28.26
N PHE A 183 -14.06 4.82 27.11
CA PHE A 183 -14.76 4.35 25.91
C PHE A 183 -13.98 3.17 25.30
N PRO A 184 -14.64 2.32 24.49
CA PRO A 184 -13.94 1.32 23.69
C PRO A 184 -12.96 1.97 22.69
N PRO A 185 -12.01 1.20 22.11
CA PRO A 185 -11.09 1.71 21.09
C PRO A 185 -11.80 2.40 19.92
N LEU A 186 -11.14 3.38 19.31
CA LEU A 186 -11.70 4.15 18.18
C LEU A 186 -12.00 3.25 16.97
N ARG A 187 -13.06 3.58 16.23
CA ARG A 187 -13.46 2.89 15.00
C ARG A 187 -12.65 3.40 13.79
N THR A 188 -11.34 3.14 13.81
CA THR A 188 -10.38 3.61 12.79
C THR A 188 -9.81 2.43 11.99
N LEU A 189 -9.18 2.70 10.84
CA LEU A 189 -8.37 1.70 10.14
C LEU A 189 -7.08 1.51 10.94
N ASN A 190 -6.85 0.32 11.52
CA ASN A 190 -5.63 0.04 12.27
C ASN A 190 -4.40 0.16 11.35
N ASN A 191 -3.24 0.64 11.86
CA ASN A 191 -1.98 0.68 11.11
C ASN A 191 -1.34 -0.73 11.06
N THR A 192 -2.07 -1.67 10.45
CA THR A 192 -1.71 -3.08 10.41
C THR A 192 -2.22 -3.73 9.12
N ASN A 193 -1.53 -4.77 8.68
CA ASN A 193 -1.93 -5.64 7.57
C ASN A 193 -2.25 -7.08 8.05
N LEU A 194 -2.51 -7.27 9.35
CA LEU A 194 -2.80 -8.58 9.90
C LEU A 194 -4.11 -9.17 9.33
N PRO A 195 -4.14 -10.47 9.00
CA PRO A 195 -5.32 -11.10 8.42
C PRO A 195 -6.44 -11.25 9.45
N ALA A 196 -7.68 -11.05 8.99
CA ALA A 196 -8.87 -11.29 9.79
C ALA A 196 -8.97 -12.77 10.20
N GLN A 197 -9.15 -13.01 11.50
CA GLN A 197 -9.17 -14.36 12.07
C GLN A 197 -10.59 -14.94 11.97
N VAL A 198 -10.83 -15.77 10.95
CA VAL A 198 -12.18 -16.32 10.64
C VAL A 198 -12.56 -17.50 11.55
N THR A 199 -11.57 -18.14 12.17
CA THR A 199 -11.79 -19.28 13.07
C THR A 199 -11.35 -18.92 14.49
N SER A 200 -12.03 -19.48 15.50
CA SER A 200 -11.66 -19.27 16.91
C SER A 200 -10.24 -19.76 17.19
N PHE A 201 -9.45 -18.96 17.91
CA PHE A 201 -8.19 -19.39 18.49
C PHE A 201 -8.51 -20.14 19.79
N ILE A 202 -8.08 -21.40 19.89
CA ILE A 202 -8.43 -22.30 21.00
C ILE A 202 -7.15 -22.65 21.76
N GLY A 203 -7.15 -22.32 23.05
CA GLY A 203 -6.03 -22.54 23.95
C GLY A 203 -4.88 -21.56 23.74
N ARG A 204 -3.88 -21.65 24.60
CA ARG A 204 -2.64 -20.84 24.62
C ARG A 204 -2.75 -19.41 25.14
N GLU A 205 -3.83 -19.07 25.84
CA GLU A 205 -3.92 -17.80 26.58
C GLU A 205 -2.75 -17.56 27.56
N PRO A 206 -2.27 -18.56 28.33
CA PRO A 206 -1.09 -18.39 29.19
C PRO A 206 0.17 -18.06 28.37
N GLU A 207 0.44 -18.80 27.30
CA GLU A 207 1.58 -18.58 26.43
C GLU A 207 1.52 -17.22 25.74
N LEU A 208 0.33 -16.79 25.28
CA LEU A 208 0.14 -15.44 24.73
C LEU A 208 0.44 -14.36 25.78
N ALA A 209 0.03 -14.55 27.03
CA ALA A 209 0.31 -13.61 28.10
C ALA A 209 1.82 -13.53 28.41
N GLU A 210 2.51 -14.67 28.43
CA GLU A 210 3.96 -14.73 28.67
C GLU A 210 4.75 -14.13 27.52
N LEU A 211 4.42 -14.46 26.27
CA LEU A 211 5.02 -13.87 25.07
C LEU A 211 4.78 -12.36 24.98
N SER A 212 3.59 -11.89 25.37
CA SER A 212 3.30 -10.46 25.46
C SER A 212 4.16 -9.78 26.52
N GLY A 213 4.35 -10.43 27.68
CA GLY A 213 5.24 -9.96 28.74
C GLY A 213 6.71 -9.92 28.32
N LEU A 214 7.16 -10.91 27.55
CA LEU A 214 8.51 -10.93 26.97
C LEU A 214 8.73 -9.75 26.02
N LEU A 215 7.80 -9.51 25.08
CA LEU A 215 7.92 -8.39 24.13
C LEU A 215 7.71 -7.01 24.78
N ALA A 216 7.09 -6.96 25.95
CA ALA A 216 7.01 -5.74 26.76
C ALA A 216 8.35 -5.39 27.45
N ASN A 217 9.29 -6.34 27.55
CA ASN A 217 10.64 -6.06 28.05
C ASN A 217 11.50 -5.43 26.95
N GLU A 218 12.06 -4.24 27.22
CA GLU A 218 12.89 -3.50 26.28
C GLU A 218 14.16 -4.26 25.84
N ASP A 219 14.64 -5.22 26.65
CA ASP A 219 15.78 -6.07 26.31
C ASP A 219 15.46 -7.14 25.23
N VAL A 220 14.19 -7.47 25.01
CA VAL A 220 13.75 -8.54 24.11
C VAL A 220 13.18 -7.95 22.82
N ARG A 221 14.07 -7.70 21.86
CA ARG A 221 13.72 -7.10 20.56
C ARG A 221 13.58 -8.10 19.42
N LEU A 222 14.13 -9.30 19.58
CA LEU A 222 14.02 -10.38 18.61
C LEU A 222 13.49 -11.63 19.31
N LEU A 223 12.29 -12.05 18.93
CA LEU A 223 11.66 -13.26 19.42
C LEU A 223 11.49 -14.24 18.26
N THR A 224 12.22 -15.35 18.29
CA THR A 224 12.06 -16.43 17.31
C THR A 224 11.18 -17.51 17.91
N LEU A 225 9.96 -17.65 17.40
CA LEU A 225 9.11 -18.78 17.66
C LEU A 225 9.64 -19.97 16.85
N THR A 226 10.25 -20.94 17.54
CA THR A 226 10.74 -22.18 16.93
C THR A 226 9.85 -23.35 17.27
N GLY A 227 9.92 -24.37 16.44
CA GLY A 227 9.15 -25.59 16.66
C GLY A 227 8.88 -26.31 15.36
N PRO A 228 8.52 -27.60 15.45
CA PRO A 228 8.21 -28.39 14.26
C PRO A 228 7.05 -27.79 13.47
N GLY A 229 6.90 -28.20 12.20
CA GLY A 229 5.73 -27.87 11.40
C GLY A 229 4.43 -28.19 12.15
N GLY A 230 3.34 -27.50 11.83
CA GLY A 230 2.00 -27.80 12.38
C GLY A 230 1.77 -27.49 13.86
N THR A 231 2.76 -26.97 14.59
CA THR A 231 2.63 -26.49 15.99
C THR A 231 1.85 -25.20 16.15
N GLY A 232 1.50 -24.53 15.06
CA GLY A 232 0.73 -23.28 15.08
C GLY A 232 1.56 -22.01 15.28
N LYS A 233 2.88 -22.01 14.99
CA LYS A 233 3.77 -20.84 15.14
C LYS A 233 3.22 -19.57 14.47
N THR A 234 2.88 -19.67 13.18
CA THR A 234 2.28 -18.57 12.41
C THR A 234 1.02 -18.03 13.05
N ARG A 235 0.13 -18.93 13.49
CA ARG A 235 -1.12 -18.53 14.12
C ARG A 235 -0.91 -17.89 15.49
N LEU A 236 0.01 -18.42 16.28
CA LEU A 236 0.41 -17.84 17.56
C LEU A 236 1.06 -16.46 17.38
N ALA A 237 1.95 -16.29 16.40
CA ALA A 237 2.58 -15.01 16.08
C ALA A 237 1.56 -13.96 15.64
N ILE A 238 0.60 -14.32 14.79
CA ILE A 238 -0.46 -13.40 14.34
C ILE A 238 -1.39 -13.02 15.50
N GLN A 239 -1.73 -13.97 16.39
CA GLN A 239 -2.54 -13.67 17.58
C GLN A 239 -1.81 -12.80 18.59
N LEU A 240 -0.52 -13.06 18.81
CA LEU A 240 0.36 -12.22 19.62
C LEU A 240 0.44 -10.80 19.03
N ALA A 241 0.67 -10.70 17.73
CA ALA A 241 0.71 -9.44 17.01
C ALA A 241 -0.60 -8.67 17.09
N ALA A 242 -1.74 -9.34 16.94
CA ALA A 242 -3.07 -8.76 17.08
C ALA A 242 -3.33 -8.23 18.50
N ARG A 243 -2.90 -8.97 19.53
CA ARG A 243 -3.00 -8.56 20.94
C ARG A 243 -2.11 -7.36 21.28
N LEU A 244 -0.99 -7.21 20.57
CA LEU A 244 -0.02 -6.14 20.78
C LEU A 244 -0.24 -4.93 19.88
N ILE A 245 -1.30 -4.88 19.06
CA ILE A 245 -1.62 -3.73 18.19
C ILE A 245 -1.58 -2.41 18.98
N GLU A 246 -2.14 -2.39 20.18
CA GLU A 246 -2.22 -1.18 21.02
C GLU A 246 -0.87 -0.80 21.67
N HIS A 247 0.07 -1.74 21.78
CA HIS A 247 1.38 -1.51 22.40
C HIS A 247 2.35 -0.82 21.41
N PHE A 248 2.22 -1.12 20.11
CA PHE A 248 3.10 -0.61 19.06
C PHE A 248 2.45 0.56 18.33
N ARG A 249 2.71 1.77 18.82
CA ARG A 249 2.06 3.02 18.37
C ARG A 249 2.20 3.30 16.87
N ASN A 250 3.26 2.82 16.23
CA ASN A 250 3.49 3.04 14.81
C ASN A 250 3.05 1.85 13.94
N GLY A 251 2.49 0.80 14.53
CA GLY A 251 1.83 -0.29 13.81
C GLY A 251 2.47 -1.66 13.97
N VAL A 252 1.72 -2.66 13.48
CA VAL A 252 2.08 -4.08 13.54
C VAL A 252 1.94 -4.68 12.15
N PHE A 253 3.03 -5.24 11.62
CA PHE A 253 3.11 -5.66 10.23
C PHE A 253 3.49 -7.13 10.10
N LEU A 254 2.70 -7.90 9.34
CA LEU A 254 3.02 -9.26 8.90
C LEU A 254 3.71 -9.22 7.54
N VAL A 255 4.90 -9.80 7.49
CA VAL A 255 5.71 -10.01 6.28
C VAL A 255 5.67 -11.50 5.94
N PRO A 256 4.78 -11.94 5.04
CA PRO A 256 4.73 -13.34 4.62
C PRO A 256 5.94 -13.64 3.74
N LEU A 257 6.85 -14.52 4.19
CA LEU A 257 8.04 -14.90 3.43
C LEU A 257 7.91 -16.25 2.72
N ALA A 258 6.84 -17.01 2.95
CA ALA A 258 6.58 -18.27 2.25
C ALA A 258 6.72 -18.21 0.71
N PRO A 259 6.27 -17.16 -0.01
CA PRO A 259 6.44 -17.09 -1.46
C PRO A 259 7.81 -16.58 -1.91
N VAL A 260 8.71 -16.21 -0.99
CA VAL A 260 10.01 -15.61 -1.32
C VAL A 260 11.08 -16.70 -1.40
N ALA A 261 11.50 -17.05 -2.61
CA ALA A 261 12.56 -18.07 -2.78
C ALA A 261 13.98 -17.53 -2.59
N ASP A 262 14.19 -16.22 -2.80
CA ASP A 262 15.51 -15.61 -2.86
C ASP A 262 15.84 -14.80 -1.58
N PRO A 263 16.90 -15.16 -0.83
CA PRO A 263 17.34 -14.44 0.37
C PRO A 263 17.57 -12.94 0.16
N ASP A 264 17.96 -12.51 -1.05
CA ASP A 264 18.23 -11.10 -1.34
C ASP A 264 16.94 -10.26 -1.43
N LEU A 265 15.78 -10.91 -1.58
CA LEU A 265 14.47 -10.25 -1.63
C LEU A 265 13.84 -10.05 -0.24
N VAL A 266 14.41 -10.60 0.83
CA VAL A 266 13.86 -10.48 2.20
C VAL A 266 13.81 -9.03 2.64
N LEU A 267 14.92 -8.30 2.54
CA LEU A 267 14.97 -6.88 2.89
C LEU A 267 13.99 -6.05 2.05
N LEU A 268 13.89 -6.34 0.74
CA LEU A 268 12.94 -5.68 -0.16
C LEU A 268 11.49 -5.96 0.24
N THR A 269 11.17 -7.19 0.66
CA THR A 269 9.83 -7.59 1.08
C THR A 269 9.44 -6.94 2.40
N ILE A 270 10.38 -6.85 3.36
CA ILE A 270 10.19 -6.09 4.61
C ILE A 270 9.93 -4.61 4.28
N ALA A 271 10.79 -4.00 3.47
CA ALA A 271 10.69 -2.62 3.09
C ALA A 271 9.33 -2.33 2.40
N HIS A 272 8.96 -3.12 1.39
CA HIS A 272 7.66 -2.99 0.72
C HIS A 272 6.46 -3.13 1.67
N THR A 273 6.53 -4.06 2.63
CA THR A 273 5.45 -4.24 3.62
C THR A 273 5.31 -3.02 4.53
N LEU A 274 6.43 -2.36 4.86
CA LEU A 274 6.48 -1.13 5.63
C LEU A 274 6.27 0.14 4.78
N GLY A 275 6.06 0.01 3.46
CA GLY A 275 5.94 1.15 2.54
C GLY A 275 7.27 1.86 2.23
N VAL A 276 8.42 1.24 2.51
CA VAL A 276 9.76 1.76 2.20
C VAL A 276 10.21 1.26 0.82
N THR A 277 10.76 2.15 0.00
CA THR A 277 11.32 1.81 -1.32
C THR A 277 12.74 2.36 -1.53
N GLU A 278 13.45 1.70 -2.46
CA GLU A 278 14.83 2.00 -2.83
C GLU A 278 14.94 3.34 -3.52
N VAL A 279 15.79 4.25 -3.06
CA VAL A 279 15.94 5.60 -3.64
C VAL A 279 17.33 5.70 -4.25
N ALA A 280 17.49 5.84 -5.57
CA ALA A 280 18.81 6.03 -6.23
C ALA A 280 19.79 7.03 -5.52
N GLY A 281 20.93 6.52 -5.05
CA GLY A 281 21.91 7.32 -4.28
C GLY A 281 21.79 7.14 -2.76
N GLN A 282 20.76 6.45 -2.28
CA GLN A 282 20.69 5.87 -0.94
C GLN A 282 20.42 4.37 -1.04
N THR A 283 21.10 3.59 -0.23
CA THR A 283 20.84 2.16 -0.12
C THR A 283 19.47 1.92 0.53
N LEU A 284 18.80 0.82 0.19
CA LEU A 284 17.54 0.41 0.84
C LEU A 284 17.65 0.40 2.37
N LEU A 285 18.82 0.02 2.89
CA LEU A 285 19.13 0.00 4.32
C LEU A 285 19.10 1.40 4.96
N GLU A 286 19.64 2.42 4.29
CA GLU A 286 19.62 3.81 4.80
C GLU A 286 18.21 4.35 4.88
N ARG A 287 17.39 4.03 3.88
CA ARG A 287 15.97 4.42 3.82
C ARG A 287 15.16 3.74 4.91
N LEU A 288 15.34 2.43 5.05
CA LEU A 288 14.68 1.66 6.09
C LEU A 288 15.09 2.19 7.47
N ARG A 289 16.37 2.53 7.68
CA ARG A 289 16.84 3.17 8.92
C ARG A 289 16.14 4.51 9.16
N GLY A 290 16.02 5.36 8.15
CA GLY A 290 15.31 6.64 8.26
C GLY A 290 13.82 6.47 8.58
N HIS A 291 13.16 5.49 7.97
CA HIS A 291 11.74 5.19 8.23
C HIS A 291 11.52 4.64 9.64
N LEU A 292 12.40 3.76 10.12
CA LEU A 292 12.28 3.15 11.44
C LEU A 292 12.63 4.13 12.57
N ARG A 293 13.45 5.14 12.29
CA ARG A 293 13.98 6.08 13.29
C ARG A 293 12.85 6.72 14.11
N GLY A 294 12.91 6.52 15.42
CA GLY A 294 11.98 7.09 16.38
C GLY A 294 10.63 6.37 16.49
N ARG A 295 10.40 5.29 15.72
CA ARG A 295 9.12 4.59 15.66
C ARG A 295 9.12 3.33 16.53
N SER A 296 7.99 3.07 17.16
CA SER A 296 7.69 1.84 17.92
C SER A 296 6.85 0.91 17.06
N LEU A 297 7.48 -0.17 16.57
CA LEU A 297 6.93 -1.06 15.55
C LEU A 297 7.13 -2.52 15.92
N LEU A 298 6.16 -3.36 15.55
CA LEU A 298 6.31 -4.82 15.55
C LEU A 298 6.26 -5.36 14.12
N VAL A 299 7.28 -6.12 13.74
CA VAL A 299 7.35 -6.81 12.46
C VAL A 299 7.33 -8.32 12.69
N VAL A 300 6.37 -9.01 12.10
CA VAL A 300 6.25 -10.47 12.10
C VAL A 300 6.81 -11.02 10.79
N LEU A 301 7.93 -11.71 10.84
CA LEU A 301 8.51 -12.43 9.71
C LEU A 301 8.01 -13.89 9.73
N ASP A 302 7.09 -14.21 8.84
CA ASP A 302 6.44 -15.53 8.81
C ASP A 302 7.14 -16.48 7.82
N ASN A 303 7.33 -17.74 8.23
CA ASN A 303 7.95 -18.83 7.47
C ASN A 303 9.44 -18.63 7.07
N PHE A 304 10.32 -18.24 8.00
CA PHE A 304 11.72 -17.87 7.69
C PHE A 304 12.66 -19.07 7.42
N GLU A 305 12.25 -20.32 7.66
CA GLU A 305 13.13 -21.51 7.62
C GLU A 305 13.92 -21.73 6.31
N HIS A 306 13.34 -21.37 5.17
CA HIS A 306 14.00 -21.52 3.86
C HIS A 306 14.92 -20.34 3.51
N LEU A 307 14.91 -19.28 4.33
CA LEU A 307 15.64 -18.02 4.14
C LEU A 307 16.66 -17.76 5.25
N LEU A 308 17.11 -18.80 5.97
CA LEU A 308 18.17 -18.67 6.99
C LEU A 308 19.41 -17.90 6.51
N PRO A 309 19.88 -18.00 5.25
CA PRO A 309 20.97 -17.15 4.74
C PRO A 309 20.70 -15.64 4.84
N ALA A 310 19.44 -15.20 4.90
CA ALA A 310 19.03 -13.80 5.08
C ALA A 310 19.01 -13.34 6.55
N ALA A 311 19.26 -14.21 7.54
CA ALA A 311 19.25 -13.85 8.96
C ALA A 311 20.14 -12.63 9.32
N PRO A 312 21.34 -12.42 8.72
CA PRO A 312 22.14 -11.21 8.96
C PRO A 312 21.43 -9.91 8.56
N GLN A 313 20.52 -9.96 7.58
CA GLN A 313 19.73 -8.79 7.20
C GLN A 313 18.77 -8.40 8.33
N VAL A 314 18.13 -9.37 9.01
CA VAL A 314 17.26 -9.12 10.17
C VAL A 314 18.03 -8.44 11.30
N ALA A 315 19.23 -8.92 11.61
CA ALA A 315 20.11 -8.29 12.60
C ALA A 315 20.46 -6.84 12.21
N THR A 316 20.70 -6.60 10.92
CA THR A 316 20.97 -5.26 10.40
C THR A 316 19.78 -4.32 10.58
N VAL A 317 18.56 -4.80 10.34
CA VAL A 317 17.32 -4.02 10.54
C VAL A 317 17.07 -3.72 12.02
N LEU A 318 17.24 -4.71 12.90
CA LEU A 318 17.10 -4.54 14.36
C LEU A 318 18.11 -3.56 14.97
N ALA A 319 19.28 -3.41 14.36
CA ALA A 319 20.29 -2.44 14.78
C ALA A 319 19.93 -0.99 14.40
N MET A 320 18.94 -0.78 13.53
CA MET A 320 18.57 0.57 13.05
C MET A 320 17.73 1.36 14.05
N GLU A 321 16.89 0.71 14.84
CA GLU A 321 16.00 1.35 15.80
C GLU A 321 15.88 0.52 17.08
N SER A 322 16.03 1.21 18.22
CA SER A 322 15.90 0.64 19.56
C SER A 322 14.49 0.14 19.88
N ARG A 323 13.46 0.80 19.34
CA ARG A 323 12.03 0.54 19.56
C ARG A 323 11.37 -0.38 18.52
N LEU A 324 12.18 -1.08 17.73
CA LEU A 324 11.71 -2.09 16.78
C LEU A 324 11.76 -3.47 17.42
N ASN A 325 10.62 -4.16 17.44
CA ASN A 325 10.52 -5.56 17.81
C ASN A 325 10.26 -6.42 16.58
N VAL A 326 10.91 -7.56 16.51
CA VAL A 326 10.75 -8.54 15.43
C VAL A 326 10.34 -9.88 16.03
N VAL A 327 9.23 -10.42 15.56
CA VAL A 327 8.81 -11.80 15.81
C VAL A 327 9.07 -12.62 14.57
N VAL A 328 9.81 -13.70 14.68
CA VAL A 328 10.10 -14.60 13.56
C VAL A 328 9.48 -15.95 13.83
N THR A 329 8.80 -16.52 12.85
CA THR A 329 8.41 -17.94 12.89
C THR A 329 9.35 -18.74 12.00
N SER A 330 9.99 -19.76 12.56
CA SER A 330 10.94 -20.60 11.83
C SER A 330 10.95 -22.01 12.42
N ARG A 331 11.44 -23.00 11.67
CA ARG A 331 11.74 -24.34 12.21
C ARG A 331 13.01 -24.35 13.06
N GLU A 332 13.95 -23.47 12.75
CA GLU A 332 15.26 -23.38 13.39
C GLU A 332 15.57 -21.94 13.78
N ARG A 333 16.45 -21.77 14.77
CA ARG A 333 16.96 -20.45 15.20
C ARG A 333 17.68 -19.74 14.05
N LEU A 334 17.60 -18.42 14.04
CA LEU A 334 18.32 -17.56 13.10
C LEU A 334 19.82 -17.50 13.42
N ARG A 335 20.20 -17.78 14.68
CA ARG A 335 21.58 -17.76 15.20
C ARG A 335 22.23 -16.38 15.08
N ILE A 336 21.48 -15.34 15.43
CA ILE A 336 21.95 -13.94 15.45
C ILE A 336 21.93 -13.37 16.87
N ALA A 337 22.72 -12.31 17.09
CA ALA A 337 22.83 -11.68 18.42
C ALA A 337 21.50 -11.06 18.88
N GLY A 338 21.18 -11.21 20.16
CA GLY A 338 19.93 -10.71 20.74
C GLY A 338 18.70 -11.56 20.44
N GLU A 339 18.87 -12.72 19.79
CA GLU A 339 17.78 -13.67 19.54
C GLU A 339 17.30 -14.33 20.84
N HIS A 340 16.02 -14.13 21.15
CA HIS A 340 15.31 -14.87 22.18
C HIS A 340 14.52 -16.00 21.52
N GLU A 341 14.93 -17.25 21.73
CA GLU A 341 14.17 -18.38 21.23
C GLU A 341 13.01 -18.71 22.18
N TRP A 342 11.83 -18.88 21.60
CA TRP A 342 10.70 -19.50 22.27
C TRP A 342 10.28 -20.77 21.55
N ILE A 343 10.45 -21.92 22.22
CA ILE A 343 10.04 -23.21 21.67
C ILE A 343 8.53 -23.37 21.84
N VAL A 344 7.82 -23.37 20.72
CA VAL A 344 6.37 -23.54 20.68
C VAL A 344 6.03 -25.01 20.94
N ALA A 345 5.55 -25.28 22.17
CA ALA A 345 5.11 -26.61 22.57
C ALA A 345 3.81 -27.03 21.84
N PRO A 346 3.49 -28.34 21.79
CA PRO A 346 2.16 -28.82 21.43
C PRO A 346 1.07 -28.33 22.39
N LEU A 347 -0.20 -28.50 22.02
CA LEU A 347 -1.31 -28.06 22.88
C LEU A 347 -1.36 -28.84 24.20
N ALA A 348 -1.84 -28.17 25.25
CA ALA A 348 -2.22 -28.83 26.49
C ALA A 348 -3.33 -29.87 26.20
N PRO A 349 -3.41 -30.97 26.96
CA PRO A 349 -4.38 -32.04 26.66
C PRO A 349 -5.83 -31.56 26.56
N GLY A 350 -6.26 -30.67 27.46
CA GLY A 350 -7.60 -30.07 27.41
C GLY A 350 -7.83 -29.22 26.17
N ASP A 351 -6.86 -28.38 25.79
CA ASP A 351 -6.94 -27.52 24.60
C ASP A 351 -6.91 -28.33 23.31
N ALA A 352 -6.15 -29.43 23.27
CA ALA A 352 -6.10 -30.34 22.14
C ALA A 352 -7.45 -31.00 21.88
N VAL A 353 -8.12 -31.48 22.95
CA VAL A 353 -9.49 -32.03 22.87
C VAL A 353 -10.49 -30.96 22.46
N ALA A 354 -10.40 -29.75 23.02
CA ALA A 354 -11.27 -28.63 22.66
C ALA A 354 -11.12 -28.23 21.19
N LEU A 355 -9.88 -28.22 20.67
CA LEU A 355 -9.61 -27.97 19.26
C LEU A 355 -10.18 -29.10 18.38
N PHE A 356 -9.97 -30.36 18.77
CA PHE A 356 -10.52 -31.51 18.05
C PHE A 356 -12.05 -31.40 17.95
N ASP A 357 -12.73 -31.15 19.07
CA ASP A 357 -14.17 -30.99 19.13
C ASP A 357 -14.68 -29.87 18.23
N ALA A 358 -14.07 -28.69 18.32
CA ALA A 358 -14.48 -27.54 17.53
C ALA A 358 -14.37 -27.83 16.02
N ARG A 359 -13.33 -28.55 15.61
CA ARG A 359 -13.07 -28.91 14.22
C ARG A 359 -13.93 -30.08 13.75
N ALA A 360 -14.14 -31.07 14.62
CA ALA A 360 -15.03 -32.20 14.37
C ALA A 360 -16.48 -31.74 14.16
N ARG A 361 -16.96 -30.81 14.99
CA ARG A 361 -18.30 -30.21 14.82
C ARG A 361 -18.40 -29.37 13.56
N ALA A 362 -17.35 -28.62 13.21
CA ALA A 362 -17.32 -27.88 11.95
C ALA A 362 -17.36 -28.80 10.72
N ALA A 363 -16.86 -30.03 10.83
CA ALA A 363 -16.87 -31.04 9.77
C ALA A 363 -18.16 -31.88 9.73
N ASP A 364 -18.76 -32.19 10.89
CA ASP A 364 -20.06 -32.86 11.04
C ASP A 364 -20.80 -32.30 12.26
N ASP A 365 -21.86 -31.52 12.01
CA ASP A 365 -22.71 -30.91 13.04
C ASP A 365 -23.33 -31.94 14.01
N ARG A 366 -23.39 -33.22 13.62
CA ARG A 366 -23.95 -34.32 14.43
C ARG A 366 -22.93 -34.93 15.40
N PHE A 367 -21.67 -34.49 15.38
CA PHE A 367 -20.64 -35.00 16.26
C PHE A 367 -20.94 -34.67 17.74
N GLN A 368 -21.09 -35.70 18.58
CA GLN A 368 -21.34 -35.58 20.02
C GLN A 368 -20.18 -36.15 20.85
N ASN A 369 -19.61 -35.35 21.75
CA ASN A 369 -18.38 -35.67 22.50
C ASN A 369 -18.62 -36.56 23.75
N ALA A 370 -19.82 -36.56 24.34
CA ALA A 370 -20.03 -37.15 25.67
C ALA A 370 -19.72 -38.68 25.77
N ALA A 371 -19.80 -39.43 24.67
CA ALA A 371 -19.46 -40.86 24.63
C ALA A 371 -18.04 -41.17 24.09
N THR A 372 -17.31 -40.15 23.63
CA THR A 372 -16.06 -40.27 22.85
C THR A 372 -14.88 -39.50 23.45
N HIS A 373 -15.06 -38.76 24.56
CA HIS A 373 -14.03 -37.90 25.16
C HIS A 373 -12.70 -38.61 25.44
N GLU A 374 -12.71 -39.83 25.99
CA GLU A 374 -11.49 -40.61 26.25
C GLU A 374 -10.82 -41.05 24.93
N THR A 375 -11.61 -41.42 23.93
CA THR A 375 -11.13 -41.77 22.59
C THR A 375 -10.49 -40.57 21.90
N VAL A 376 -11.12 -39.39 21.98
CA VAL A 376 -10.61 -38.14 21.42
C VAL A 376 -9.32 -37.71 22.10
N ALA A 377 -9.23 -37.80 23.43
CA ALA A 377 -8.00 -37.53 24.17
C ALA A 377 -6.85 -38.45 23.69
N ARG A 378 -7.12 -39.75 23.54
CA ARG A 378 -6.13 -40.71 23.00
C ARG A 378 -5.74 -40.41 21.55
N ILE A 379 -6.67 -39.98 20.71
CA ILE A 379 -6.35 -39.53 19.34
C ILE A 379 -5.43 -38.32 19.39
N CYS A 380 -5.76 -37.32 20.21
CA CYS A 380 -4.98 -36.09 20.38
C CYS A 380 -3.55 -36.41 20.85
N ASP A 381 -3.40 -37.28 21.84
CA ASP A 381 -2.09 -37.76 22.31
C ASP A 381 -1.33 -38.49 21.20
N ARG A 382 -2.04 -39.26 20.38
CA ARG A 382 -1.42 -40.06 19.31
C ARG A 382 -0.89 -39.22 18.16
N VAL A 383 -1.49 -38.05 17.90
CA VAL A 383 -1.01 -37.05 16.93
C VAL A 383 -0.11 -35.99 17.57
N ASP A 384 0.51 -36.32 18.71
CA ASP A 384 1.43 -35.47 19.49
C ASP A 384 0.84 -34.12 19.92
N ARG A 385 -0.49 -33.99 19.93
CA ARG A 385 -1.22 -32.75 20.26
C ARG A 385 -0.81 -31.56 19.39
N LEU A 386 -0.37 -31.82 18.15
CA LEU A 386 -0.02 -30.78 17.19
C LEU A 386 -1.30 -30.21 16.57
N PRO A 387 -1.55 -28.88 16.64
CA PRO A 387 -2.76 -28.26 16.12
C PRO A 387 -3.14 -28.70 14.71
N LEU A 388 -2.20 -28.65 13.74
CA LEU A 388 -2.49 -29.07 12.37
C LEU A 388 -2.85 -30.56 12.28
N ALA A 389 -2.16 -31.41 13.03
CA ALA A 389 -2.43 -32.85 13.04
C ALA A 389 -3.80 -33.16 13.65
N ILE A 390 -4.19 -32.42 14.69
CA ILE A 390 -5.52 -32.46 15.30
C ILE A 390 -6.58 -32.03 14.29
N GLU A 391 -6.38 -30.92 13.57
CA GLU A 391 -7.33 -30.44 12.55
C GLU A 391 -7.51 -31.47 11.43
N LEU A 392 -6.42 -32.05 10.94
CA LEU A 392 -6.45 -33.11 9.92
C LEU A 392 -7.16 -34.38 10.40
N ALA A 393 -6.96 -34.78 11.66
CA ALA A 393 -7.62 -35.94 12.26
C ALA A 393 -9.12 -35.68 12.51
N ALA A 394 -9.45 -34.50 13.05
CA ALA A 394 -10.83 -34.10 13.35
C ALA A 394 -11.69 -34.02 12.08
N ALA A 395 -11.14 -33.54 10.96
CA ALA A 395 -11.84 -33.52 9.67
C ALA A 395 -12.32 -34.91 9.20
N ARG A 396 -11.72 -36.01 9.70
CA ARG A 396 -12.06 -37.38 9.27
C ARG A 396 -13.25 -37.99 9.98
N VAL A 397 -13.73 -37.39 11.08
CA VAL A 397 -14.87 -37.94 11.85
C VAL A 397 -16.17 -38.01 11.03
N LYS A 398 -16.31 -37.17 9.99
CA LYS A 398 -17.41 -37.22 9.00
C LYS A 398 -17.49 -38.54 8.24
N HIS A 399 -16.35 -39.23 8.07
CA HIS A 399 -16.24 -40.45 7.25
C HIS A 399 -15.81 -41.68 8.03
N VAL A 400 -15.09 -41.49 9.15
CA VAL A 400 -14.51 -42.57 9.96
C VAL A 400 -14.84 -42.30 11.42
N PRO A 401 -15.56 -43.21 12.11
CA PRO A 401 -15.82 -43.09 13.54
C PRO A 401 -14.52 -42.96 14.38
N ALA A 402 -14.59 -42.21 15.48
CA ALA A 402 -13.40 -41.87 16.29
C ALA A 402 -12.67 -43.11 16.87
N ASP A 403 -13.39 -44.16 17.23
CA ASP A 403 -12.83 -45.43 17.71
C ASP A 403 -12.03 -46.16 16.61
N VAL A 404 -12.56 -46.18 15.39
CA VAL A 404 -11.88 -46.72 14.20
C VAL A 404 -10.67 -45.88 13.83
N LEU A 405 -10.79 -44.56 13.97
CA LEU A 405 -9.71 -43.60 13.72
C LEU A 405 -8.54 -43.83 14.68
N LEU A 406 -8.81 -43.99 15.97
CA LEU A 406 -7.81 -44.31 16.98
C LEU A 406 -7.10 -45.65 16.71
N ALA A 407 -7.86 -46.71 16.43
CA ALA A 407 -7.29 -48.04 16.15
C ALA A 407 -6.36 -48.05 14.93
N ARG A 408 -6.65 -47.21 13.92
CA ARG A 408 -5.82 -47.06 12.72
C ARG A 408 -4.54 -46.26 13.00
N LEU A 409 -4.64 -45.17 13.77
CA LEU A 409 -3.47 -44.40 14.21
C LEU A 409 -2.52 -45.27 15.06
N ASP A 410 -3.07 -46.09 15.96
CA ASP A 410 -2.30 -47.00 16.82
C ASP A 410 -1.46 -48.01 16.02
N ARG A 411 -2.04 -48.64 14.98
CA ARG A 411 -1.34 -49.66 14.17
C ARG A 411 -0.17 -49.12 13.35
N ARG A 412 -0.21 -47.88 12.86
CA ARG A 412 0.79 -47.37 11.90
C ARG A 412 1.91 -46.58 12.52
N LEU A 413 1.55 -45.61 13.36
CA LEU A 413 2.55 -44.89 14.14
C LEU A 413 3.30 -45.84 15.10
N GLY A 414 2.75 -47.03 15.37
CA GLY A 414 3.41 -48.11 16.13
C GLY A 414 4.36 -48.99 15.30
N ALA A 415 4.19 -49.03 13.97
CA ALA A 415 5.04 -49.80 13.06
C ALA A 415 6.25 -49.00 12.54
N LEU A 416 6.15 -47.67 12.51
CA LEU A 416 7.15 -46.75 11.94
C LEU A 416 8.21 -46.25 12.93
N THR A 417 8.00 -46.42 14.25
CA THR A 417 9.00 -46.14 15.30
C THR A 417 10.26 -47.00 15.19
N GLY A 418 10.26 -48.04 14.33
CA GLY A 418 11.42 -48.89 14.06
C GLY A 418 12.34 -48.46 12.90
N ALA A 419 11.95 -47.52 12.03
CA ALA A 419 12.68 -47.19 10.80
C ALA A 419 13.17 -45.72 10.77
N SER A 420 14.49 -45.53 10.68
CA SER A 420 15.23 -44.25 10.57
C SER A 420 15.37 -43.40 11.86
N ARG A 421 16.61 -42.99 12.19
CA ARG A 421 17.01 -42.35 13.46
C ARG A 421 17.33 -40.84 13.38
N ASP A 422 17.13 -40.20 12.22
CA ASP A 422 17.76 -38.88 11.95
C ASP A 422 16.83 -37.66 11.98
N ALA A 423 15.52 -37.83 12.20
CA ALA A 423 14.56 -36.73 12.39
C ALA A 423 13.93 -36.76 13.79
N SER A 424 13.68 -35.58 14.37
CA SER A 424 13.04 -35.46 15.68
C SER A 424 11.70 -36.23 15.69
N GLU A 425 11.44 -36.98 16.75
CA GLU A 425 10.29 -37.89 16.88
C GLU A 425 8.94 -37.23 16.53
N ARG A 426 8.83 -35.92 16.77
CA ARG A 426 7.61 -35.10 16.56
C ARG A 426 7.40 -34.61 15.13
N GLN A 427 8.47 -34.33 14.38
CA GLN A 427 8.36 -34.06 12.94
C GLN A 427 7.88 -35.30 12.19
N ARG A 428 8.25 -36.48 12.71
CA ARG A 428 7.74 -37.77 12.26
C ARG A 428 6.24 -37.85 12.47
N THR A 429 5.70 -37.57 13.65
CA THR A 429 4.26 -37.66 13.93
C THR A 429 3.39 -36.75 13.06
N LEU A 430 3.79 -35.50 12.80
CA LEU A 430 3.03 -34.65 11.87
C LEU A 430 3.09 -35.22 10.45
N ARG A 431 4.28 -35.57 9.99
CA ARG A 431 4.48 -36.15 8.66
C ARG A 431 3.67 -37.43 8.51
N ASP A 432 3.70 -38.31 9.51
CA ASP A 432 2.92 -39.54 9.59
C ASP A 432 1.41 -39.27 9.59
N THR A 433 0.95 -38.18 10.22
CA THR A 433 -0.46 -37.77 10.19
C THR A 433 -0.87 -37.25 8.81
N ILE A 434 0.03 -36.55 8.12
CA ILE A 434 -0.18 -36.12 6.72
C ILE A 434 -0.12 -37.33 5.79
N ASP A 435 0.87 -38.23 5.91
CA ASP A 435 0.99 -39.50 5.19
C ASP A 435 -0.30 -40.32 5.37
N TRP A 436 -0.81 -40.45 6.59
CA TRP A 436 -2.10 -41.11 6.84
C TRP A 436 -3.28 -40.39 6.18
N SER A 437 -3.37 -39.06 6.31
CA SER A 437 -4.42 -38.25 5.69
C SER A 437 -4.39 -38.37 4.17
N TYR A 438 -3.20 -38.49 3.59
CA TYR A 438 -2.93 -38.72 2.18
C TYR A 438 -3.31 -40.15 1.76
N GLU A 439 -2.98 -41.16 2.55
CA GLU A 439 -3.33 -42.55 2.24
C GLU A 439 -4.84 -42.85 2.34
N LEU A 440 -5.61 -42.03 3.05
CA LEU A 440 -7.07 -42.07 3.05
C LEU A 440 -7.70 -41.41 1.82
N LEU A 441 -6.91 -40.71 1.00
CA LEU A 441 -7.37 -40.18 -0.26
C LEU A 441 -7.53 -41.31 -1.28
N THR A 442 -8.48 -41.14 -2.19
CA THR A 442 -8.53 -41.99 -3.39
C THR A 442 -7.26 -41.76 -4.22
N VAL A 443 -6.92 -42.71 -5.10
CA VAL A 443 -5.74 -42.57 -5.99
C VAL A 443 -5.84 -41.28 -6.81
N ALA A 444 -7.03 -40.92 -7.29
CA ALA A 444 -7.26 -39.68 -8.02
C ALA A 444 -6.99 -38.43 -7.16
N GLU A 445 -7.47 -38.44 -5.91
CA GLU A 445 -7.24 -37.34 -4.97
C GLU A 445 -5.77 -37.21 -4.54
N GLN A 446 -5.04 -38.32 -4.41
CA GLN A 446 -3.60 -38.31 -4.12
C GLN A 446 -2.79 -37.65 -5.24
N VAL A 447 -3.13 -37.99 -6.48
CA VAL A 447 -2.53 -37.38 -7.67
C VAL A 447 -2.84 -35.89 -7.71
N LEU A 448 -4.13 -35.51 -7.59
CA LEU A 448 -4.53 -34.11 -7.57
C LEU A 448 -3.83 -33.32 -6.46
N PHE A 449 -3.82 -33.85 -5.24
CA PHE A 449 -3.18 -33.24 -4.09
C PHE A 449 -1.70 -32.93 -4.35
N ALA A 450 -0.95 -33.89 -4.92
CA ALA A 450 0.44 -33.69 -5.28
C ALA A 450 0.60 -32.61 -6.36
N ARG A 451 -0.25 -32.62 -7.39
CA ARG A 451 -0.21 -31.64 -8.49
C ARG A 451 -0.46 -30.21 -8.02
N LEU A 452 -1.38 -29.99 -7.08
CA LEU A 452 -1.70 -28.66 -6.56
C LEU A 452 -0.55 -28.00 -5.76
N SER A 453 0.49 -28.74 -5.41
CA SER A 453 1.64 -28.23 -4.66
C SER A 453 2.47 -27.17 -5.40
N VAL A 454 2.33 -27.11 -6.74
CA VAL A 454 3.08 -26.18 -7.59
C VAL A 454 2.65 -24.72 -7.44
N PHE A 455 1.44 -24.47 -6.94
CA PHE A 455 0.93 -23.12 -6.74
C PHE A 455 1.59 -22.44 -5.54
N ALA A 456 2.08 -21.21 -5.76
CA ALA A 456 2.61 -20.32 -4.74
C ALA A 456 1.53 -19.30 -4.33
N GLY A 457 1.29 -19.17 -3.03
CA GLY A 457 0.27 -18.27 -2.48
C GLY A 457 -1.17 -18.74 -2.66
N GLY A 458 -1.44 -19.83 -3.41
CA GLY A 458 -2.76 -20.42 -3.66
C GLY A 458 -3.24 -20.34 -5.11
N PHE A 459 -4.50 -20.71 -5.36
CA PHE A 459 -5.04 -20.86 -6.72
C PHE A 459 -6.57 -20.70 -6.81
N THR A 460 -7.05 -20.47 -8.04
CA THR A 460 -8.48 -20.50 -8.40
C THR A 460 -8.89 -21.88 -8.92
N LEU A 461 -10.21 -22.17 -8.98
CA LEU A 461 -10.70 -23.43 -9.59
C LEU A 461 -10.25 -23.59 -11.04
N ASP A 462 -10.31 -22.52 -11.83
CA ASP A 462 -9.89 -22.54 -13.25
C ASP A 462 -8.42 -22.93 -13.40
N ALA A 463 -7.55 -22.38 -12.54
CA ALA A 463 -6.12 -22.72 -12.56
C ALA A 463 -5.89 -24.18 -12.13
N ALA A 464 -6.59 -24.64 -11.09
CA ALA A 464 -6.55 -26.02 -10.64
C ALA A 464 -7.03 -27.01 -11.70
N ALA A 465 -8.06 -26.66 -12.48
CA ALA A 465 -8.56 -27.48 -13.57
C ALA A 465 -7.51 -27.66 -14.68
N VAL A 466 -6.81 -26.59 -15.05
CA VAL A 466 -5.80 -26.63 -16.13
C VAL A 466 -4.51 -27.33 -15.70
N ILE A 467 -4.05 -27.09 -14.47
CA ILE A 467 -2.73 -27.55 -14.02
C ILE A 467 -2.85 -28.90 -13.30
N GLY A 468 -3.88 -29.08 -12.48
CA GLY A 468 -4.08 -30.26 -11.64
C GLY A 468 -5.02 -31.31 -12.24
N ASP A 469 -5.70 -31.01 -13.36
CA ASP A 469 -6.85 -31.77 -13.87
C ASP A 469 -7.97 -31.89 -12.82
N ALA A 470 -8.21 -30.81 -12.07
CA ALA A 470 -9.17 -30.77 -10.97
C ALA A 470 -10.59 -30.42 -11.45
N ASP A 471 -11.60 -31.09 -10.89
CA ASP A 471 -12.98 -30.62 -10.92
C ASP A 471 -13.39 -30.02 -9.55
N GLU A 472 -14.54 -29.34 -9.53
CA GLU A 472 -15.05 -28.67 -8.33
C GLU A 472 -15.31 -29.67 -7.18
N GLU A 473 -15.77 -30.88 -7.50
CA GLU A 473 -16.02 -31.94 -6.52
C GLU A 473 -14.73 -32.44 -5.86
N ALA A 474 -13.65 -32.61 -6.63
CA ALA A 474 -12.36 -33.05 -6.11
C ALA A 474 -11.70 -31.98 -5.24
N ILE A 475 -11.81 -30.70 -5.61
CA ILE A 475 -11.34 -29.59 -4.77
C ILE A 475 -12.16 -29.50 -3.48
N ALA A 476 -13.49 -29.56 -3.58
CA ALA A 476 -14.38 -29.57 -2.42
C ALA A 476 -14.06 -30.76 -1.49
N SER A 477 -13.77 -31.93 -2.04
CA SER A 477 -13.33 -33.11 -1.26
C SER A 477 -12.03 -32.86 -0.50
N LEU A 478 -11.03 -32.21 -1.10
CA LEU A 478 -9.78 -31.86 -0.42
C LEU A 478 -9.96 -30.77 0.65
N VAL A 479 -10.90 -29.83 0.45
CA VAL A 479 -11.31 -28.84 1.46
C VAL A 479 -12.02 -29.52 2.64
N ASP A 480 -12.98 -30.40 2.37
CA ASP A 480 -13.69 -31.19 3.38
C ASP A 480 -12.71 -32.02 4.24
N LYS A 481 -11.58 -32.43 3.65
CA LYS A 481 -10.52 -33.19 4.31
C LYS A 481 -9.45 -32.32 4.97
N SER A 482 -9.65 -30.99 5.00
CA SER A 482 -8.74 -29.99 5.58
C SER A 482 -7.32 -30.00 5.00
N LEU A 483 -7.15 -30.50 3.78
CA LEU A 483 -5.88 -30.42 3.03
C LEU A 483 -5.77 -29.11 2.25
N LEU A 484 -6.91 -28.49 1.95
CA LEU A 484 -7.04 -27.16 1.40
C LEU A 484 -7.94 -26.33 2.31
N SER A 485 -7.77 -25.01 2.25
CA SER A 485 -8.70 -24.05 2.83
C SER A 485 -9.22 -23.11 1.74
N HIS A 486 -10.44 -22.62 1.91
CA HIS A 486 -11.06 -21.68 0.97
C HIS A 486 -11.18 -20.30 1.63
N GLN A 487 -10.63 -19.28 0.98
CA GLN A 487 -10.73 -17.89 1.41
C GLN A 487 -11.23 -17.04 0.24
N HIS A 488 -12.44 -16.49 0.39
CA HIS A 488 -13.16 -15.75 -0.66
C HIS A 488 -13.42 -16.59 -1.92
N ASP A 489 -12.58 -16.44 -2.95
CA ASP A 489 -12.64 -17.10 -4.26
C ASP A 489 -11.37 -17.93 -4.55
N ARG A 490 -10.50 -18.11 -3.54
CA ARG A 490 -9.20 -18.76 -3.65
C ARG A 490 -9.03 -19.92 -2.68
N TYR A 491 -8.32 -20.92 -3.16
CA TYR A 491 -7.93 -22.09 -2.40
C TYR A 491 -6.47 -21.98 -2.00
N LEU A 492 -6.20 -22.30 -0.74
CA LEU A 492 -4.89 -22.21 -0.12
C LEU A 492 -4.52 -23.59 0.42
N MET A 493 -3.32 -24.04 0.08
CA MET A 493 -2.70 -25.19 0.72
C MET A 493 -1.74 -24.68 1.80
N LEU A 494 -1.88 -25.17 3.02
CA LEU A 494 -0.96 -24.80 4.11
C LEU A 494 0.46 -25.22 3.75
N GLU A 495 1.44 -24.39 4.05
CA GLU A 495 2.82 -24.56 3.58
C GLU A 495 3.41 -25.94 3.93
N THR A 496 3.23 -26.41 5.16
CA THR A 496 3.70 -27.75 5.59
C THR A 496 3.02 -28.89 4.82
N VAL A 497 1.76 -28.70 4.41
CA VAL A 497 1.01 -29.67 3.59
C VAL A 497 1.48 -29.58 2.14
N ARG A 498 1.76 -28.37 1.65
CA ARG A 498 2.28 -28.08 0.32
C ARG A 498 3.67 -28.66 0.09
N GLU A 499 4.57 -28.55 1.07
CA GLU A 499 5.89 -29.18 1.03
C GLU A 499 5.79 -30.70 0.89
N TYR A 500 4.96 -31.34 1.73
CA TYR A 500 4.74 -32.78 1.65
C TYR A 500 4.12 -33.17 0.28
N ALA A 501 3.14 -32.41 -0.20
CA ALA A 501 2.55 -32.60 -1.53
C ALA A 501 3.58 -32.44 -2.66
N ALA A 502 4.49 -31.47 -2.55
CA ALA A 502 5.57 -31.24 -3.51
C ALA A 502 6.59 -32.38 -3.51
N GLU A 503 6.90 -32.97 -2.36
CA GLU A 503 7.73 -34.18 -2.31
C GLU A 503 7.04 -35.38 -2.95
N ARG A 504 5.73 -35.56 -2.76
CA ARG A 504 4.95 -36.58 -3.45
C ARG A 504 4.94 -36.36 -4.96
N LEU A 505 4.84 -35.11 -5.41
CA LEU A 505 4.94 -34.76 -6.83
C LEU A 505 6.33 -35.06 -7.36
N ALA A 506 7.40 -34.65 -6.66
CA ALA A 506 8.78 -34.90 -7.06
C ALA A 506 9.14 -36.41 -7.14
N ALA A 507 8.49 -37.24 -6.31
CA ALA A 507 8.62 -38.70 -6.36
C ALA A 507 7.77 -39.35 -7.48
N SER A 508 6.89 -38.58 -8.13
CA SER A 508 6.07 -39.05 -9.26
C SER A 508 6.79 -38.84 -10.59
N ASN A 509 6.30 -39.51 -11.64
CA ASN A 509 6.79 -39.30 -13.00
C ASN A 509 6.21 -38.03 -13.67
N GLU A 510 5.34 -37.28 -12.97
CA GLU A 510 4.61 -36.12 -13.52
C GLU A 510 5.20 -34.77 -13.10
N ASP A 511 6.20 -34.71 -12.21
CA ASP A 511 6.72 -33.45 -11.66
C ASP A 511 7.12 -32.43 -12.75
N ALA A 512 7.89 -32.89 -13.74
CA ALA A 512 8.33 -32.04 -14.84
C ALA A 512 7.14 -31.54 -15.68
N GLU A 513 6.17 -32.40 -15.96
CA GLU A 513 4.99 -32.07 -16.75
C GLU A 513 4.11 -31.03 -16.02
N ILE A 514 3.82 -31.24 -14.74
CA ILE A 514 2.92 -30.39 -13.97
C ILE A 514 3.54 -29.02 -13.71
N ARG A 515 4.85 -28.97 -13.42
CA ARG A 515 5.57 -27.69 -13.32
C ARG A 515 5.59 -26.95 -14.65
N HIS A 516 5.70 -27.66 -15.77
CA HIS A 516 5.63 -27.06 -17.09
C HIS A 516 4.23 -26.50 -17.39
N ARG A 517 3.15 -27.25 -17.06
CA ARG A 517 1.77 -26.74 -17.14
C ARG A 517 1.57 -25.49 -16.28
N HIS A 518 2.15 -25.44 -15.09
CA HIS A 518 2.12 -24.26 -14.23
C HIS A 518 2.80 -23.06 -14.90
N THR A 519 4.04 -23.21 -15.39
CA THR A 519 4.73 -22.11 -16.09
C THR A 519 3.96 -21.65 -17.32
N ASP A 520 3.46 -22.57 -18.13
CA ASP A 520 2.70 -22.26 -19.35
C ASP A 520 1.39 -21.54 -19.05
N HIS A 521 0.66 -21.99 -18.03
CA HIS A 521 -0.58 -21.36 -17.60
C HIS A 521 -0.36 -19.89 -17.21
N PHE A 522 0.64 -19.61 -16.38
CA PHE A 522 0.90 -18.26 -15.89
C PHE A 522 1.56 -17.34 -16.94
N VAL A 523 2.39 -17.89 -17.83
CA VAL A 523 2.85 -17.18 -19.05
C VAL A 523 1.64 -16.79 -19.90
N ALA A 524 0.76 -17.74 -20.19
CA ALA A 524 -0.40 -17.50 -21.03
C ALA A 524 -1.40 -16.54 -20.36
N LEU A 525 -1.59 -16.62 -19.03
CA LEU A 525 -2.42 -15.68 -18.29
C LEU A 525 -1.88 -14.25 -18.39
N ALA A 526 -0.57 -14.04 -18.18
CA ALA A 526 0.04 -12.73 -18.31
C ALA A 526 -0.07 -12.19 -19.74
N GLU A 527 0.18 -13.02 -20.76
CA GLU A 527 0.08 -12.63 -22.16
C GLU A 527 -1.34 -12.30 -22.60
N ARG A 528 -2.34 -13.09 -22.19
CA ARG A 528 -3.77 -12.80 -22.46
C ARG A 528 -4.25 -11.55 -21.76
N THR A 529 -3.72 -11.25 -20.58
CA THR A 529 -4.15 -10.11 -19.76
C THR A 529 -3.53 -8.80 -20.24
N ALA A 530 -2.29 -8.84 -20.75
CA ALA A 530 -1.53 -7.64 -21.08
C ALA A 530 -2.22 -6.65 -22.06
N PRO A 531 -2.94 -7.07 -23.11
CA PRO A 531 -3.65 -6.14 -24.00
C PRO A 531 -4.75 -5.33 -23.30
N PHE A 532 -5.43 -5.93 -22.31
CA PHE A 532 -6.50 -5.28 -21.56
C PHE A 532 -6.00 -4.25 -20.54
N LEU A 533 -4.69 -4.21 -20.29
CA LEU A 533 -4.06 -3.16 -19.48
C LEU A 533 -4.03 -1.79 -20.20
N ASN A 534 -4.56 -1.71 -21.43
CA ASN A 534 -4.74 -0.50 -22.24
C ASN A 534 -6.22 -0.19 -22.51
N GLN A 535 -7.15 -0.81 -21.79
CA GLN A 535 -8.59 -0.75 -22.06
C GLN A 535 -9.37 -0.48 -20.78
N SER A 536 -10.70 -0.40 -20.88
CA SER A 536 -11.58 -0.07 -19.76
C SER A 536 -11.50 -1.06 -18.60
N GLU A 537 -11.09 -2.30 -18.87
CA GLU A 537 -10.94 -3.35 -17.86
C GLU A 537 -9.64 -3.23 -17.02
N GLN A 538 -8.80 -2.21 -17.27
CA GLN A 538 -7.46 -2.07 -16.70
C GLN A 538 -7.40 -2.28 -15.18
N ALA A 539 -8.29 -1.65 -14.40
CA ALA A 539 -8.32 -1.77 -12.94
C ALA A 539 -8.54 -3.22 -12.46
N THR A 540 -9.54 -3.89 -13.05
CA THR A 540 -9.90 -5.28 -12.74
C THR A 540 -8.75 -6.23 -13.11
N ARG A 541 -8.13 -6.01 -14.28
CA ARG A 541 -7.02 -6.84 -14.76
C ARG A 541 -5.74 -6.66 -13.94
N LEU A 542 -5.43 -5.45 -13.49
CA LEU A 542 -4.33 -5.20 -12.57
C LEU A 542 -4.56 -5.91 -11.23
N THR A 543 -5.79 -5.89 -10.72
CA THR A 543 -6.17 -6.60 -9.49
C THR A 543 -6.06 -8.11 -9.68
N GLN A 544 -6.45 -8.65 -10.84
CA GLN A 544 -6.27 -10.06 -11.18
C GLN A 544 -4.78 -10.45 -11.17
N LEU A 545 -3.91 -9.67 -11.83
CA LEU A 545 -2.46 -9.94 -11.85
C LEU A 545 -1.83 -9.86 -10.45
N GLU A 546 -2.32 -8.95 -9.60
CA GLU A 546 -1.85 -8.82 -8.23
C GLU A 546 -2.16 -10.05 -7.37
N ARG A 547 -3.33 -10.68 -7.56
CA ARG A 547 -3.71 -11.91 -6.85
C ARG A 547 -2.85 -13.11 -7.25
N GLU A 548 -2.35 -13.13 -8.48
CA GLU A 548 -1.51 -14.21 -9.01
C GLU A 548 -0.01 -13.91 -8.95
N HIS A 549 0.39 -12.84 -8.24
CA HIS A 549 1.76 -12.36 -8.25
C HIS A 549 2.78 -13.37 -7.73
N ASP A 550 2.43 -14.13 -6.68
CA ASP A 550 3.31 -15.17 -6.14
C ASP A 550 3.50 -16.33 -7.13
N ASN A 551 2.45 -16.71 -7.87
CA ASN A 551 2.55 -17.68 -8.94
C ASN A 551 3.43 -17.18 -10.10
N PHE A 552 3.38 -15.89 -10.46
CA PHE A 552 4.29 -15.30 -11.45
C PHE A 552 5.75 -15.32 -10.98
N ARG A 553 6.03 -15.03 -9.70
CA ARG A 553 7.38 -15.12 -9.13
C ARG A 553 7.90 -16.55 -9.16
N ALA A 554 7.09 -17.51 -8.73
CA ALA A 554 7.44 -18.93 -8.76
C ALA A 554 7.73 -19.42 -10.19
N ALA A 555 6.90 -19.01 -11.17
CA ALA A 555 7.13 -19.32 -12.57
C ALA A 555 8.42 -18.68 -13.11
N LEU A 556 8.69 -17.40 -12.82
CA LEU A 556 9.92 -16.72 -13.26
C LEU A 556 11.18 -17.37 -12.66
N ALA A 557 11.19 -17.64 -11.35
CA ALA A 557 12.30 -18.30 -10.68
C ALA A 557 12.60 -19.65 -11.35
N ARG A 558 11.56 -20.46 -11.56
CA ARG A 558 11.69 -21.78 -12.17
C ARG A 558 12.23 -21.72 -13.60
N LEU A 559 11.69 -20.84 -14.44
CA LEU A 559 12.12 -20.68 -15.83
C LEU A 559 13.60 -20.27 -15.92
N LEU A 560 14.05 -19.38 -15.02
CA LEU A 560 15.44 -18.94 -14.96
C LEU A 560 16.38 -20.05 -14.47
N GLU A 561 15.98 -20.83 -13.46
CA GLU A 561 16.73 -22.00 -12.98
C GLU A 561 16.92 -23.05 -14.09
N GLN A 562 15.89 -23.30 -14.91
CA GLN A 562 15.97 -24.23 -16.04
C GLN A 562 16.74 -23.67 -17.25
N GLY A 563 17.05 -22.37 -17.25
CA GLY A 563 17.64 -21.70 -18.40
C GLY A 563 16.67 -21.47 -19.56
N GLU A 564 15.35 -21.52 -19.31
CA GLU A 564 14.29 -21.22 -20.28
C GLU A 564 14.08 -19.70 -20.44
N ASN A 565 15.13 -19.03 -20.89
CA ASN A 565 15.21 -17.57 -20.94
C ASN A 565 14.17 -16.95 -21.88
N GLU A 566 13.83 -17.60 -23.00
CA GLU A 566 12.81 -17.09 -23.92
C GLU A 566 11.43 -17.01 -23.26
N THR A 567 11.01 -18.07 -22.56
CA THR A 567 9.75 -18.11 -21.82
C THR A 567 9.75 -17.14 -20.65
N ALA A 568 10.88 -16.98 -19.95
CA ALA A 568 11.03 -15.96 -18.91
C ALA A 568 10.88 -14.53 -19.47
N LEU A 569 11.40 -14.27 -20.69
CA LEU A 569 11.23 -12.99 -21.39
C LEU A 569 9.77 -12.76 -21.82
N ARG A 570 9.05 -13.81 -22.23
CA ARG A 570 7.61 -13.71 -22.54
C ARG A 570 6.81 -13.28 -21.31
N LEU A 571 7.03 -13.94 -20.17
CA LEU A 571 6.35 -13.63 -18.91
C LEU A 571 6.71 -12.23 -18.40
N SER A 572 8.00 -11.93 -18.23
CA SER A 572 8.45 -10.63 -17.72
C SER A 572 8.09 -9.47 -18.66
N GLY A 573 8.18 -9.68 -19.98
CA GLY A 573 7.73 -8.73 -21.00
C GLY A 573 6.20 -8.55 -21.05
N ALA A 574 5.41 -9.46 -20.49
CA ALA A 574 3.98 -9.26 -20.30
C ALA A 574 3.65 -8.48 -19.02
N LEU A 575 4.47 -8.62 -17.97
CA LEU A 575 4.24 -8.05 -16.64
C LEU A 575 4.80 -6.64 -16.42
N TRP A 576 5.65 -6.10 -17.31
CA TRP A 576 6.28 -4.78 -17.08
C TRP A 576 5.29 -3.66 -16.76
N LYS A 577 4.11 -3.65 -17.40
CA LYS A 577 3.08 -2.62 -17.16
C LYS A 577 2.41 -2.79 -15.80
N PHE A 578 2.22 -4.03 -15.34
CA PHE A 578 1.75 -4.30 -13.99
C PHE A 578 2.73 -3.76 -12.94
N TRP A 579 4.03 -4.07 -13.09
CA TRP A 579 5.06 -3.55 -12.20
C TRP A 579 5.13 -2.01 -12.22
N LEU A 580 5.00 -1.40 -13.40
CA LEU A 580 4.94 0.04 -13.57
C LEU A 580 3.78 0.65 -12.77
N VAL A 581 2.55 0.21 -13.04
CA VAL A 581 1.34 0.85 -12.48
C VAL A 581 1.24 0.61 -10.98
N ARG A 582 1.59 -0.59 -10.49
CA ARG A 582 1.58 -0.90 -9.05
C ARG A 582 2.79 -0.37 -8.29
N GLY A 583 3.70 0.37 -8.94
CA GLY A 583 4.88 0.94 -8.29
C GLY A 583 5.95 -0.09 -7.87
N ARG A 584 5.96 -1.28 -8.49
CA ARG A 584 6.92 -2.38 -8.22
C ARG A 584 8.09 -2.35 -9.21
N VAL A 585 8.61 -1.17 -9.50
CA VAL A 585 9.59 -0.92 -10.57
C VAL A 585 10.91 -1.68 -10.32
N ALA A 586 11.42 -1.67 -9.09
CA ALA A 586 12.66 -2.35 -8.72
C ALA A 586 12.58 -3.88 -8.93
N GLU A 587 11.44 -4.48 -8.56
CA GLU A 587 11.19 -5.90 -8.78
C GLU A 587 11.15 -6.22 -10.29
N GLY A 588 10.41 -5.43 -11.07
CA GLY A 588 10.34 -5.61 -12.51
C GLY A 588 11.69 -5.47 -13.20
N ARG A 589 12.50 -4.47 -12.79
CA ARG A 589 13.87 -4.28 -13.27
C ARG A 589 14.74 -5.50 -12.97
N ARG A 590 14.63 -6.09 -11.77
CA ARG A 590 15.40 -7.27 -11.39
C ARG A 590 15.06 -8.47 -12.28
N TRP A 591 13.78 -8.81 -12.40
CA TRP A 591 13.34 -9.96 -13.21
C TRP A 591 13.66 -9.78 -14.69
N LEU A 592 13.40 -8.60 -15.26
CA LEU A 592 13.77 -8.30 -16.65
C LEU A 592 15.29 -8.35 -16.85
N GLY A 593 16.08 -7.83 -15.91
CA GLY A 593 17.54 -7.90 -15.96
C GLY A 593 18.08 -9.34 -15.97
N LEU A 594 17.54 -10.20 -15.11
CA LEU A 594 17.89 -11.62 -15.06
C LEU A 594 17.51 -12.32 -16.38
N ALA A 595 16.30 -12.13 -16.88
CA ALA A 595 15.84 -12.73 -18.14
C ALA A 595 16.62 -12.22 -19.38
N LEU A 596 17.03 -10.95 -19.38
CA LEU A 596 17.79 -10.33 -20.47
C LEU A 596 19.29 -10.64 -20.45
N SER A 597 19.81 -11.19 -19.34
CA SER A 597 21.23 -11.48 -19.12
C SER A 597 21.84 -12.42 -20.16
N ARG A 598 21.01 -13.26 -20.80
CA ARG A 598 21.42 -14.14 -21.90
C ARG A 598 20.88 -13.62 -23.25
N PRO A 599 21.69 -13.69 -24.33
CA PRO A 599 21.28 -13.23 -25.65
C PRO A 599 20.30 -14.22 -26.28
N VAL A 600 19.01 -13.93 -26.17
CA VAL A 600 17.91 -14.67 -26.85
C VAL A 600 17.34 -13.77 -27.94
N GLY A 601 17.27 -14.21 -29.19
CA GLY A 601 16.64 -13.41 -30.27
C GLY A 601 15.12 -13.31 -30.15
N GLY A 602 14.49 -12.52 -31.03
CA GLY A 602 13.05 -12.63 -31.30
C GLY A 602 12.10 -11.70 -30.51
N PRO A 603 10.78 -11.88 -30.67
CA PRO A 603 9.76 -10.94 -30.19
C PRO A 603 9.71 -10.79 -28.68
N ALA A 604 9.97 -11.87 -27.94
CA ALA A 604 9.97 -11.88 -26.48
C ALA A 604 11.04 -10.93 -25.93
N ARG A 605 12.28 -10.99 -26.48
CA ARG A 605 13.36 -10.09 -26.09
C ARG A 605 13.04 -8.64 -26.43
N ALA A 606 12.53 -8.38 -27.64
CA ALA A 606 12.16 -7.02 -28.06
C ALA A 606 11.12 -6.39 -27.11
N ARG A 607 10.09 -7.16 -26.74
CA ARG A 607 9.06 -6.74 -25.77
C ARG A 607 9.62 -6.52 -24.37
N ALA A 608 10.48 -7.41 -23.90
CA ALA A 608 11.13 -7.29 -22.58
C ALA A 608 12.06 -6.07 -22.53
N LEU A 609 12.85 -5.81 -23.57
CA LEU A 609 13.69 -4.61 -23.70
C LEU A 609 12.84 -3.34 -23.68
N PHE A 610 11.72 -3.31 -24.42
CA PHE A 610 10.78 -2.20 -24.37
C PHE A 610 10.25 -1.98 -22.94
N GLY A 611 9.83 -3.05 -22.25
CA GLY A 611 9.39 -2.97 -20.86
C GLY A 611 10.48 -2.45 -19.91
N ALA A 612 11.70 -2.98 -20.04
CA ALA A 612 12.85 -2.54 -19.26
C ALA A 612 13.19 -1.07 -19.51
N ALA A 613 13.10 -0.61 -20.75
CA ALA A 613 13.31 0.79 -21.12
C ALA A 613 12.26 1.71 -20.48
N VAL A 614 10.98 1.32 -20.47
CA VAL A 614 9.91 2.09 -19.81
C VAL A 614 10.09 2.15 -18.30
N LEU A 615 10.51 1.04 -17.66
CA LEU A 615 10.82 1.04 -16.23
C LEU A 615 12.04 1.92 -15.92
N ALA A 616 13.09 1.89 -16.75
CA ALA A 616 14.24 2.78 -16.63
C ALA A 616 13.85 4.27 -16.77
N MET A 617 12.92 4.60 -17.68
CA MET A 617 12.36 5.94 -17.76
C MET A 617 11.66 6.36 -16.46
N GLN A 618 11.02 5.44 -15.74
CA GLN A 618 10.42 5.77 -14.45
C GLN A 618 11.47 6.05 -13.37
N GLU A 619 12.59 5.32 -13.40
CA GLU A 619 13.73 5.56 -12.51
C GLU A 619 14.57 6.78 -12.95
N GLU A 620 14.14 7.49 -14.02
CA GLU A 620 14.83 8.60 -14.68
C GLU A 620 16.23 8.24 -15.24
N ASP A 621 16.50 6.95 -15.46
CA ASP A 621 17.70 6.46 -16.15
C ASP A 621 17.49 6.50 -17.68
N ARG A 622 17.60 7.72 -18.22
CA ARG A 622 17.38 7.97 -19.66
C ARG A 622 18.41 7.27 -20.55
N THR A 623 19.64 7.10 -20.07
CA THR A 623 20.70 6.43 -20.84
C THR A 623 20.35 4.97 -21.06
N ARG A 624 20.04 4.25 -19.98
CA ARG A 624 19.64 2.84 -20.07
C ARG A 624 18.34 2.67 -20.84
N ALA A 625 17.40 3.61 -20.70
CA ALA A 625 16.17 3.60 -21.49
C ALA A 625 16.45 3.76 -23.00
N ALA A 626 17.30 4.72 -23.39
CA ALA A 626 17.64 4.97 -24.79
C ALA A 626 18.32 3.75 -25.43
N GLU A 627 19.27 3.12 -24.74
CA GLU A 627 19.94 1.89 -25.18
C GLU A 627 18.93 0.75 -25.39
N ALA A 628 18.08 0.49 -24.40
CA ALA A 628 17.10 -0.59 -24.47
C ALA A 628 16.01 -0.35 -25.53
N PHE A 629 15.57 0.90 -25.74
CA PHE A 629 14.65 1.23 -26.85
C PHE A 629 15.31 1.05 -28.22
N ALA A 630 16.58 1.43 -28.36
CA ALA A 630 17.32 1.26 -29.61
C ALA A 630 17.54 -0.24 -29.95
N ASP A 631 17.84 -1.05 -28.95
CA ASP A 631 17.95 -2.51 -29.11
C ASP A 631 16.60 -3.14 -29.48
N ALA A 632 15.52 -2.75 -28.80
CA ALA A 632 14.16 -3.21 -29.13
C ALA A 632 13.77 -2.81 -30.55
N LEU A 633 14.04 -1.57 -30.96
CA LEU A 633 13.79 -1.06 -32.32
C LEU A 633 14.54 -1.89 -33.36
N SER A 634 15.82 -2.18 -33.10
CA SER A 634 16.66 -2.97 -34.01
C SER A 634 16.11 -4.38 -34.20
N LEU A 635 15.66 -5.02 -33.11
CA LEU A 635 15.02 -6.34 -33.17
C LEU A 635 13.69 -6.30 -33.94
N TYR A 636 12.80 -5.35 -33.63
CA TYR A 636 11.52 -5.24 -34.33
C TYR A 636 11.68 -4.97 -35.83
N LYS A 637 12.64 -4.11 -36.22
CA LYS A 637 13.00 -3.89 -37.62
C LYS A 637 13.52 -5.16 -38.29
N ALA A 638 14.39 -5.92 -37.63
CA ALA A 638 14.91 -7.18 -38.17
C ALA A 638 13.83 -8.25 -38.38
N MET A 639 12.77 -8.24 -37.55
CA MET A 639 11.63 -9.15 -37.66
C MET A 639 10.54 -8.66 -38.63
N GLY A 640 10.63 -7.43 -39.15
CA GLY A 640 9.58 -6.82 -39.96
C GLY A 640 8.30 -6.44 -39.19
N ASP A 641 8.37 -6.36 -37.85
CA ASP A 641 7.24 -5.91 -37.02
C ASP A 641 7.18 -4.37 -36.99
N GLU A 642 6.41 -3.81 -37.93
CA GLU A 642 6.28 -2.37 -38.08
C GLU A 642 5.60 -1.69 -36.87
N VAL A 643 4.70 -2.40 -36.16
CA VAL A 643 4.01 -1.87 -34.96
C VAL A 643 4.99 -1.78 -33.79
N GLY A 644 5.76 -2.85 -33.55
CA GLY A 644 6.82 -2.87 -32.54
C GLY A 644 7.93 -1.86 -32.83
N ALA A 645 8.29 -1.70 -34.11
CA ALA A 645 9.26 -0.69 -34.55
C ALA A 645 8.75 0.72 -34.29
N ALA A 646 7.52 1.06 -34.69
CA ALA A 646 6.91 2.36 -34.44
C ALA A 646 6.86 2.69 -32.94
N ARG A 647 6.48 1.70 -32.12
CA ARG A 647 6.43 1.82 -30.67
C ARG A 647 7.80 2.07 -30.06
N SER A 648 8.83 1.37 -30.53
CA SER A 648 10.20 1.53 -30.01
C SER A 648 10.83 2.84 -30.49
N LEU A 649 10.47 3.31 -31.68
CA LEU A 649 10.87 4.61 -32.20
C LEU A 649 10.28 5.77 -31.38
N TRP A 650 9.00 5.67 -30.99
CA TRP A 650 8.41 6.56 -29.99
C TRP A 650 9.19 6.52 -28.66
N GLY A 651 9.56 5.32 -28.20
CA GLY A 651 10.42 5.12 -27.02
C GLY A 651 11.77 5.84 -27.12
N SER A 652 12.45 5.72 -28.25
CA SER A 652 13.68 6.45 -28.55
C SER A 652 13.47 7.97 -28.52
N GLY A 653 12.32 8.45 -29.02
CA GLY A 653 11.95 9.86 -28.95
C GLY A 653 11.83 10.38 -27.52
N ILE A 654 11.11 9.68 -26.64
CA ILE A 654 10.91 10.12 -25.24
C ILE A 654 12.16 9.97 -24.35
N SER A 655 13.09 9.09 -24.73
CA SER A 655 14.37 8.89 -24.02
C SER A 655 15.51 9.77 -24.54
N ALA A 656 15.29 10.47 -25.66
CA ALA A 656 16.28 11.35 -26.26
C ALA A 656 16.66 12.51 -25.33
N ALA A 657 17.92 12.96 -25.43
CA ALA A 657 18.44 14.06 -24.61
C ALA A 657 17.89 15.42 -25.11
N GLY A 658 16.67 15.75 -24.68
CA GLY A 658 16.01 17.01 -24.97
C GLY A 658 15.14 17.01 -26.22
N LEU A 659 14.32 18.05 -26.34
CA LEU A 659 13.21 18.12 -27.30
C LEU A 659 13.66 18.12 -28.77
N ALA A 660 14.78 18.76 -29.09
CA ALA A 660 15.28 18.83 -30.47
C ALA A 660 15.68 17.45 -31.00
N ALA A 661 16.26 16.60 -30.14
CA ALA A 661 16.62 15.23 -30.49
C ALA A 661 15.39 14.31 -30.52
N ALA A 662 14.36 14.59 -29.72
CA ALA A 662 13.13 13.80 -29.64
C ALA A 662 12.24 13.92 -30.88
N VAL A 663 12.09 15.13 -31.44
CA VAL A 663 11.10 15.44 -32.49
C VAL A 663 11.23 14.53 -33.74
N PRO A 664 12.41 14.32 -34.34
CA PRO A 664 12.52 13.47 -35.53
C PRO A 664 12.02 12.03 -35.29
N TYR A 665 12.34 11.44 -34.14
CA TYR A 665 11.87 10.10 -33.79
C TYR A 665 10.36 10.05 -33.61
N LEU A 666 9.78 11.07 -32.95
CA LEU A 666 8.33 11.14 -32.73
C LEU A 666 7.56 11.38 -34.04
N GLU A 667 8.08 12.21 -34.94
CA GLU A 667 7.47 12.45 -36.25
C GLU A 667 7.53 11.21 -37.16
N GLU A 668 8.66 10.51 -37.20
CA GLU A 668 8.79 9.25 -37.93
C GLU A 668 7.87 8.17 -37.33
N ALA A 669 7.77 8.10 -36.00
CA ALA A 669 6.86 7.16 -35.33
C ALA A 669 5.40 7.47 -35.68
N LEU A 670 4.99 8.74 -35.65
CA LEU A 670 3.64 9.16 -36.00
C LEU A 670 3.31 8.88 -37.47
N ALA A 671 4.25 9.10 -38.38
CA ALA A 671 4.07 8.80 -39.81
C ALA A 671 3.85 7.29 -40.03
N LEU A 672 4.65 6.45 -39.34
CA LEU A 672 4.51 5.01 -39.41
C LEU A 672 3.18 4.54 -38.80
N GLN A 673 2.80 5.04 -37.63
CA GLN A 673 1.53 4.72 -36.97
C GLN A 673 0.31 5.11 -37.82
N ARG A 674 0.34 6.28 -38.47
CA ARG A 674 -0.70 6.71 -39.42
C ARG A 674 -0.83 5.75 -40.60
N ARG A 675 0.29 5.32 -41.19
CA ARG A 675 0.29 4.34 -42.29
C ARG A 675 -0.31 2.99 -41.85
N LEU A 676 -0.05 2.59 -40.61
CA LEU A 676 -0.54 1.33 -40.04
C LEU A 676 -1.99 1.43 -39.51
N GLY A 677 -2.54 2.62 -39.36
CA GLY A 677 -3.83 2.84 -38.70
C GLY A 677 -3.80 2.59 -37.18
N ASP A 678 -2.61 2.59 -36.56
CA ASP A 678 -2.42 2.33 -35.13
C ASP A 678 -2.88 3.52 -34.28
N GLN A 679 -4.17 3.54 -33.92
CA GLN A 679 -4.77 4.61 -33.13
C GLN A 679 -4.12 4.75 -31.74
N GLU A 680 -3.78 3.63 -31.08
CA GLU A 680 -3.15 3.64 -29.76
C GLU A 680 -1.75 4.27 -29.84
N GLY A 681 -0.96 3.87 -30.83
CA GLY A 681 0.35 4.45 -31.10
C GLY A 681 0.26 5.95 -31.41
N MET A 682 -0.68 6.36 -32.27
CA MET A 682 -0.90 7.77 -32.61
C MET A 682 -1.22 8.61 -31.36
N ALA A 683 -2.16 8.17 -30.53
CA ALA A 683 -2.53 8.86 -29.29
C ALA A 683 -1.34 9.04 -28.34
N ARG A 684 -0.49 8.01 -28.24
CA ARG A 684 0.72 8.04 -27.41
C ARG A 684 1.74 9.04 -27.93
N THR A 685 1.91 9.09 -29.24
CA THR A 685 2.81 10.05 -29.88
C THR A 685 2.25 11.48 -29.76
N PHE A 686 0.94 11.67 -29.85
CA PHE A 686 0.31 12.97 -29.59
C PHE A 686 0.53 13.47 -28.16
N LEU A 687 0.47 12.60 -27.14
CA LEU A 687 0.84 12.97 -25.77
C LEU A 687 2.28 13.52 -25.72
N SER A 688 3.25 12.78 -26.23
CA SER A 688 4.66 13.17 -26.19
C SER A 688 4.98 14.43 -27.02
N LEU A 689 4.31 14.61 -28.16
CA LEU A 689 4.41 15.85 -28.94
C LEU A 689 3.76 17.03 -28.20
N GLY A 690 2.65 16.79 -27.50
CA GLY A 690 1.99 17.76 -26.62
C GLY A 690 2.91 18.22 -25.50
N ASP A 691 3.57 17.29 -24.80
CA ASP A 691 4.56 17.59 -23.77
C ASP A 691 5.72 18.44 -24.33
N GLY A 692 6.22 18.08 -25.51
CA GLY A 692 7.27 18.83 -26.18
C GLY A 692 6.83 20.23 -26.64
N ALA A 693 5.60 20.39 -27.12
CA ALA A 693 5.04 21.69 -27.48
C ALA A 693 4.82 22.57 -26.24
N TRP A 694 4.30 21.99 -25.16
CA TRP A 694 4.12 22.67 -23.88
C TRP A 694 5.45 23.20 -23.34
N ALA A 695 6.50 22.37 -23.36
CA ALA A 695 7.83 22.76 -22.92
C ALA A 695 8.48 23.87 -23.79
N ARG A 696 8.06 24.02 -25.06
CA ARG A 696 8.45 25.16 -25.93
C ARG A 696 7.59 26.41 -25.73
N GLY A 697 6.51 26.32 -24.95
CA GLY A 697 5.52 27.39 -24.79
C GLY A 697 4.51 27.50 -25.95
N ASP A 698 4.47 26.54 -26.88
CA ASP A 698 3.46 26.48 -27.94
C ASP A 698 2.17 25.87 -27.39
N LEU A 699 1.45 26.67 -26.61
CA LEU A 699 0.29 26.21 -25.83
C LEU A 699 -0.90 25.79 -26.69
N GLU A 700 -1.01 26.27 -27.93
CA GLU A 700 -2.09 25.87 -28.84
C GLU A 700 -1.81 24.50 -29.47
N VAL A 701 -0.59 24.27 -29.94
CA VAL A 701 -0.19 22.95 -30.43
C VAL A 701 -0.22 21.91 -29.30
N ALA A 702 0.22 22.28 -28.10
CA ALA A 702 0.12 21.41 -26.93
C ALA A 702 -1.32 21.01 -26.63
N ARG A 703 -2.24 21.98 -26.58
CA ARG A 703 -3.67 21.75 -26.35
C ARG A 703 -4.26 20.79 -27.38
N SER A 704 -4.08 21.08 -28.67
CA SER A 704 -4.63 20.27 -29.75
C SER A 704 -4.10 18.83 -29.74
N SER A 705 -2.81 18.66 -29.40
CA SER A 705 -2.19 17.34 -29.27
C SER A 705 -2.80 16.54 -28.10
N PHE A 706 -2.94 17.16 -26.93
CA PHE A 706 -3.54 16.50 -25.77
C PHE A 706 -5.04 16.20 -25.96
N GLU A 707 -5.80 17.09 -26.60
CA GLU A 707 -7.21 16.83 -26.97
C GLU A 707 -7.33 15.66 -27.94
N SER A 708 -6.48 15.60 -28.96
CA SER A 708 -6.46 14.50 -29.93
C SER A 708 -6.14 13.16 -29.27
N ALA A 709 -5.17 13.15 -28.33
CA ALA A 709 -4.85 11.97 -27.53
C ALA A 709 -6.03 11.56 -26.63
N LEU A 710 -6.62 12.51 -25.91
CA LEU A 710 -7.75 12.28 -25.00
C LEU A 710 -8.95 11.67 -25.73
N ASP A 711 -9.28 12.17 -26.92
CA ASP A 711 -10.39 11.67 -27.72
C ASP A 711 -10.17 10.22 -28.17
N ILE A 712 -8.94 9.86 -28.56
CA ILE A 712 -8.61 8.48 -28.91
C ILE A 712 -8.67 7.59 -27.66
N TYR A 713 -8.04 8.00 -26.55
CA TYR A 713 -8.02 7.18 -25.34
C TYR A 713 -9.39 6.99 -24.71
N ARG A 714 -10.29 7.98 -24.80
CA ARG A 714 -11.70 7.81 -24.42
C ARG A 714 -12.43 6.77 -25.26
N ARG A 715 -12.16 6.72 -26.58
CA ARG A 715 -12.74 5.67 -27.45
C ARG A 715 -12.16 4.29 -27.17
N LEU A 716 -10.88 4.20 -26.82
CA LEU A 716 -10.22 2.93 -26.47
C LEU A 716 -10.53 2.47 -25.04
N GLY A 717 -10.98 3.37 -24.18
CA GLY A 717 -11.18 3.12 -22.75
C GLY A 717 -9.88 3.01 -21.96
N ASP A 718 -8.75 3.54 -22.45
CA ASP A 718 -7.47 3.51 -21.71
C ASP A 718 -7.50 4.55 -20.58
N VAL A 719 -8.01 4.12 -19.43
CA VAL A 719 -8.30 4.98 -18.27
C VAL A 719 -7.04 5.70 -17.77
N ARG A 720 -5.88 5.02 -17.69
CA ARG A 720 -4.61 5.65 -17.30
C ARG A 720 -4.17 6.73 -18.29
N SER A 721 -4.25 6.45 -19.58
CA SER A 721 -3.81 7.40 -20.61
C SER A 721 -4.75 8.61 -20.71
N ILE A 722 -6.04 8.44 -20.38
CA ILE A 722 -6.99 9.54 -20.18
C ILE A 722 -6.50 10.49 -19.07
N ALA A 723 -6.09 9.96 -17.91
CA ALA A 723 -5.57 10.77 -16.81
C ALA A 723 -4.32 11.56 -17.23
N GLN A 724 -3.42 10.94 -18.01
CA GLN A 724 -2.24 11.62 -18.55
C GLN A 724 -2.60 12.75 -19.51
N SER A 725 -3.56 12.55 -20.42
CA SER A 725 -4.02 13.61 -21.32
C SER A 725 -4.72 14.76 -20.56
N LEU A 726 -5.51 14.43 -19.53
CA LEU A 726 -6.13 15.44 -18.66
C LEU A 726 -5.08 16.25 -17.90
N ALA A 727 -4.03 15.60 -17.39
CA ALA A 727 -2.91 16.28 -16.74
C ALA A 727 -2.20 17.24 -17.72
N GLY A 728 -1.91 16.82 -18.95
CA GLY A 728 -1.34 17.69 -19.98
C GLY A 728 -2.22 18.91 -20.31
N LEU A 729 -3.53 18.73 -20.39
CA LEU A 729 -4.47 19.86 -20.53
C LEU A 729 -4.51 20.77 -19.30
N GLY A 730 -4.34 20.20 -18.11
CA GLY A 730 -4.14 20.96 -16.87
C GLY A 730 -2.87 21.81 -16.92
N ASP A 731 -1.77 21.27 -17.46
CA ASP A 731 -0.51 22.00 -17.64
C ASP A 731 -0.63 23.15 -18.65
N VAL A 732 -1.41 22.98 -19.71
CA VAL A 732 -1.75 24.07 -20.64
C VAL A 732 -2.58 25.15 -19.94
N ALA A 733 -3.62 24.77 -19.19
CA ALA A 733 -4.47 25.71 -18.46
C ALA A 733 -3.64 26.50 -17.43
N ARG A 734 -2.77 25.82 -16.68
CA ARG A 734 -1.86 26.43 -15.71
C ARG A 734 -0.88 27.40 -16.37
N ALA A 735 -0.34 27.07 -17.54
CA ALA A 735 0.54 27.97 -18.29
C ALA A 735 -0.18 29.25 -18.78
N ARG A 736 -1.51 29.17 -19.00
CA ARG A 736 -2.37 30.32 -19.29
C ARG A 736 -2.85 31.06 -18.05
N SER A 737 -2.40 30.65 -16.86
CA SER A 737 -2.90 31.13 -15.56
C SER A 737 -4.40 30.89 -15.32
N ASP A 738 -5.02 29.94 -16.05
CA ASP A 738 -6.36 29.43 -15.76
C ASP A 738 -6.28 28.32 -14.72
N PHE A 739 -6.06 28.73 -13.47
CA PHE A 739 -5.84 27.82 -12.34
C PHE A 739 -7.08 27.02 -11.97
N ALA A 740 -8.28 27.56 -12.19
CA ALA A 740 -9.54 26.86 -11.97
C ALA A 740 -9.69 25.64 -12.90
N SER A 741 -9.46 25.84 -14.20
CA SER A 741 -9.48 24.74 -15.16
C SER A 741 -8.35 23.75 -14.89
N ALA A 742 -7.15 24.22 -14.57
CA ALA A 742 -6.02 23.35 -14.23
C ALA A 742 -6.35 22.43 -13.04
N ARG A 743 -6.84 23.01 -11.94
CA ARG A 743 -7.26 22.29 -10.72
C ARG A 743 -8.32 21.24 -11.01
N ALA A 744 -9.34 21.58 -11.81
CA ALA A 744 -10.40 20.64 -12.17
C ALA A 744 -9.85 19.44 -12.95
N ARG A 745 -9.00 19.68 -13.96
CA ARG A 745 -8.40 18.63 -14.78
C ARG A 745 -7.44 17.73 -13.99
N TYR A 746 -6.61 18.29 -13.12
CA TYR A 746 -5.73 17.50 -12.27
C TYR A 746 -6.50 16.66 -11.26
N LYS A 747 -7.60 17.16 -10.68
CA LYS A 747 -8.44 16.38 -9.76
C LYS A 747 -9.15 15.21 -10.46
N GLU A 748 -9.63 15.43 -11.68
CA GLU A 748 -10.21 14.35 -12.50
C GLU A 748 -9.17 13.26 -12.79
N ALA A 749 -7.97 13.66 -13.21
CA ALA A 749 -6.86 12.73 -13.41
C ALA A 749 -6.47 11.99 -12.10
N LEU A 750 -6.49 12.69 -10.96
CA LEU A 750 -6.10 12.13 -9.66
C LEU A 750 -7.07 11.04 -9.21
N ALA A 751 -8.38 11.26 -9.38
CA ALA A 751 -9.41 10.26 -9.08
C ALA A 751 -9.18 8.97 -9.87
N VAL A 752 -8.83 9.10 -11.15
CA VAL A 752 -8.48 7.97 -12.01
C VAL A 752 -7.23 7.24 -11.52
N CYS A 753 -6.16 7.96 -11.18
CA CYS A 753 -4.95 7.33 -10.67
C CYS A 753 -5.20 6.60 -9.34
N HIS A 754 -6.09 7.10 -8.46
CA HIS A 754 -6.51 6.39 -7.25
C HIS A 754 -7.26 5.09 -7.56
N GLU A 755 -8.22 5.12 -8.50
CA GLU A 755 -8.97 3.92 -8.92
C GLU A 755 -8.03 2.83 -9.45
N LEU A 756 -7.03 3.22 -10.23
CA LEU A 756 -6.02 2.32 -10.80
C LEU A 756 -4.93 1.90 -9.80
N GLY A 757 -4.83 2.56 -8.65
CA GLY A 757 -3.66 2.44 -7.77
C GLY A 757 -2.35 2.83 -8.46
N ASP A 758 -2.38 3.78 -9.42
CA ASP A 758 -1.19 4.32 -10.09
C ASP A 758 -0.43 5.26 -9.17
N ARG A 759 0.42 4.69 -8.32
CA ARG A 759 1.13 5.41 -7.26
C ARG A 759 2.01 6.55 -7.81
N GLY A 760 2.66 6.32 -8.96
CA GLY A 760 3.46 7.36 -9.64
C GLY A 760 2.61 8.50 -10.19
N GLY A 761 1.46 8.17 -10.78
CA GLY A 761 0.50 9.18 -11.26
C GLY A 761 -0.06 10.05 -10.13
N ILE A 762 -0.43 9.44 -9.00
CA ILE A 762 -0.94 10.16 -7.82
C ILE A 762 0.10 11.17 -7.32
N ALA A 763 1.34 10.75 -7.10
CA ALA A 763 2.42 11.63 -6.62
C ALA A 763 2.65 12.83 -7.54
N ALA A 764 2.70 12.59 -8.85
CA ALA A 764 2.88 13.64 -9.85
C ALA A 764 1.72 14.65 -9.86
N LEU A 765 0.47 14.18 -9.72
CA LEU A 765 -0.71 15.02 -9.72
C LEU A 765 -0.85 15.84 -8.42
N LEU A 766 -0.50 15.27 -7.28
CA LEU A 766 -0.40 16.02 -6.02
C LEU A 766 0.63 17.14 -6.11
N PHE A 767 1.80 16.87 -6.69
CA PHE A 767 2.80 17.90 -6.97
C PHE A 767 2.23 19.03 -7.84
N LEU A 768 1.52 18.69 -8.94
CA LEU A 768 0.92 19.67 -9.86
C LEU A 768 -0.19 20.48 -9.21
N LEU A 769 -1.06 19.86 -8.41
CA LEU A 769 -2.07 20.55 -7.60
C LEU A 769 -1.44 21.50 -6.58
N GLY A 770 -0.32 21.10 -5.97
CA GLY A 770 0.45 21.96 -5.07
C GLY A 770 1.03 23.20 -5.79
N LEU A 771 1.44 23.07 -7.06
CA LEU A 771 1.85 24.22 -7.87
C LEU A 771 0.69 25.18 -8.12
N VAL A 772 -0.50 24.65 -8.42
CA VAL A 772 -1.71 25.46 -8.62
C VAL A 772 -2.08 26.21 -7.34
N ALA A 773 -2.09 25.52 -6.19
CA ALA A 773 -2.36 26.12 -4.89
C ALA A 773 -1.39 27.27 -4.58
N ARG A 774 -0.09 27.10 -4.85
CA ARG A 774 0.88 28.19 -4.65
C ARG A 774 0.62 29.38 -5.58
N ASN A 775 0.29 29.14 -6.85
CA ASN A 775 0.00 30.23 -7.79
C ASN A 775 -1.27 31.02 -7.42
N GLU A 776 -2.19 30.39 -6.68
CA GLU A 776 -3.37 31.02 -6.11
C GLU A 776 -3.11 31.62 -4.70
N ASP A 777 -1.85 31.66 -4.26
CA ASP A 777 -1.37 32.11 -2.94
C ASP A 777 -1.94 31.30 -1.74
N ASP A 778 -2.47 30.11 -1.99
CA ASP A 778 -2.88 29.13 -0.97
C ASP A 778 -1.66 28.33 -0.48
N ARG A 779 -0.84 28.98 0.35
CA ARG A 779 0.42 28.42 0.89
C ARG A 779 0.22 27.14 1.70
N GLU A 780 -0.91 26.99 2.38
CA GLU A 780 -1.17 25.83 3.24
C GLU A 780 -1.48 24.59 2.42
N SER A 781 -2.44 24.69 1.49
CA SER A 781 -2.73 23.60 0.56
C SER A 781 -1.50 23.26 -0.27
N ALA A 782 -0.74 24.27 -0.71
CA ALA A 782 0.51 24.04 -1.42
C ALA A 782 1.49 23.22 -0.58
N ARG A 783 1.72 23.57 0.69
CA ARG A 783 2.60 22.81 1.58
C ARG A 783 2.11 21.37 1.77
N SER A 784 0.84 21.18 2.10
CA SER A 784 0.26 19.85 2.34
C SER A 784 0.42 18.95 1.12
N LEU A 785 0.02 19.44 -0.07
CA LEU A 785 0.10 18.68 -1.31
C LEU A 785 1.54 18.35 -1.70
N GLN A 786 2.49 19.26 -1.48
CA GLN A 786 3.90 19.01 -1.74
C GLN A 786 4.51 18.02 -0.74
N GLN A 787 4.08 18.03 0.53
CA GLN A 787 4.49 17.04 1.54
C GLN A 787 3.96 15.65 1.21
N GLU A 788 2.70 15.55 0.81
CA GLU A 788 2.07 14.29 0.39
C GLU A 788 2.74 13.74 -0.88
N ALA A 789 2.96 14.58 -1.90
CA ALA A 789 3.70 14.20 -3.10
C ALA A 789 5.13 13.73 -2.76
N LEU A 790 5.84 14.45 -1.88
CA LEU A 790 7.17 14.04 -1.42
C LEU A 790 7.13 12.70 -0.65
N GLY A 791 6.11 12.48 0.17
CA GLY A 791 5.86 11.22 0.86
C GLY A 791 5.69 10.07 -0.13
N MET A 792 4.86 10.25 -1.15
CA MET A 792 4.65 9.23 -2.18
C MET A 792 5.88 9.00 -3.07
N GLU A 793 6.60 10.03 -3.50
CA GLU A 793 7.85 9.86 -4.26
C GLU A 793 8.92 9.15 -3.43
N ARG A 794 8.94 9.40 -2.12
CA ARG A 794 9.75 8.66 -1.15
C ARG A 794 9.32 7.20 -1.07
N GLU A 795 8.03 6.91 -1.12
CA GLU A 795 7.48 5.55 -1.17
C GLU A 795 7.61 4.89 -2.54
N LEU A 796 7.96 5.60 -3.61
CA LEU A 796 8.20 5.02 -4.94
C LEU A 796 9.66 4.70 -5.22
N GLY A 797 10.59 5.34 -4.52
CA GLY A 797 11.99 4.99 -4.65
C GLY A 797 12.73 5.74 -5.77
N VAL A 798 12.25 6.91 -6.18
CA VAL A 798 12.88 7.67 -7.27
C VAL A 798 13.35 9.03 -6.76
N PRO A 799 14.59 9.16 -6.24
CA PRO A 799 15.07 10.36 -5.52
C PRO A 799 15.02 11.61 -6.36
N VAL A 800 15.38 11.50 -7.63
CA VAL A 800 15.37 12.65 -8.53
C VAL A 800 13.96 13.24 -8.69
N ARG A 801 12.89 12.45 -8.48
CA ARG A 801 11.53 12.97 -8.42
C ARG A 801 11.23 13.73 -7.14
N MET A 802 11.90 13.41 -6.03
CA MET A 802 11.80 14.15 -4.76
C MET A 802 12.36 15.57 -4.86
N ALA A 803 13.31 15.83 -5.75
CA ALA A 803 13.92 17.15 -5.92
C ALA A 803 12.89 18.25 -6.23
N ARG A 804 11.85 17.92 -7.01
CA ARG A 804 10.82 18.88 -7.41
C ARG A 804 9.92 19.30 -6.23
N PRO A 805 9.27 18.39 -5.48
CA PRO A 805 8.53 18.75 -4.26
C PRO A 805 9.40 19.46 -3.22
N LEU A 806 10.64 18.99 -2.97
CA LEU A 806 11.56 19.63 -2.04
C LEU A 806 11.85 21.09 -2.42
N GLY A 807 12.11 21.36 -3.71
CA GLY A 807 12.28 22.72 -4.20
C GLY A 807 11.02 23.58 -4.03
N GLN A 808 9.81 23.02 -4.18
CA GLN A 808 8.58 23.79 -3.91
C GLN A 808 8.40 24.11 -2.43
N LEU A 809 8.69 23.15 -1.55
CA LEU A 809 8.66 23.37 -0.09
C LEU A 809 9.71 24.38 0.35
N ALA A 810 10.89 24.37 -0.25
CA ALA A 810 11.92 25.36 0.01
C ALA A 810 11.49 26.77 -0.41
N ARG A 811 10.89 26.92 -1.60
CA ARG A 811 10.34 28.21 -2.03
C ARG A 811 9.25 28.71 -1.08
N LEU A 812 8.35 27.84 -0.63
CA LEU A 812 7.35 28.21 0.39
C LEU A 812 7.99 28.68 1.69
N ALA A 813 9.04 27.99 2.18
CA ALA A 813 9.77 28.43 3.37
C ALA A 813 10.49 29.78 3.15
N CYS A 814 11.03 30.00 1.95
CA CYS A 814 11.65 31.26 1.55
C CYS A 814 10.63 32.42 1.55
N ASP A 815 9.43 32.19 0.98
CA ASP A 815 8.33 33.16 0.95
C ASP A 815 7.85 33.54 2.37
N GLU A 816 8.06 32.66 3.35
CA GLU A 816 7.73 32.85 4.78
C GLU A 816 8.89 33.46 5.58
N GLY A 817 10.05 33.69 4.96
CA GLY A 817 11.25 34.22 5.59
C GLY A 817 12.06 33.19 6.39
N ASP A 818 11.71 31.90 6.34
CA ASP A 818 12.46 30.81 6.97
C ASP A 818 13.57 30.31 6.04
N PHE A 819 14.61 31.14 5.88
CA PHE A 819 15.73 30.85 4.98
C PHE A 819 16.54 29.62 5.42
N ALA A 820 16.64 29.37 6.72
CA ALA A 820 17.35 28.20 7.25
C ALA A 820 16.66 26.89 6.82
N ARG A 821 15.32 26.82 6.93
CA ARG A 821 14.56 25.68 6.44
C ARG A 821 14.58 25.57 4.92
N SER A 822 14.50 26.70 4.21
CA SER A 822 14.62 26.73 2.75
C SER A 822 15.95 26.14 2.28
N ARG A 823 17.06 26.58 2.87
CA ARG A 823 18.40 26.05 2.61
C ARG A 823 18.48 24.55 2.87
N SER A 824 18.02 24.09 4.04
CA SER A 824 18.04 22.66 4.39
C SER A 824 17.26 21.80 3.38
N LEU A 825 16.09 22.26 2.93
CA LEU A 825 15.28 21.56 1.94
C LEU A 825 15.94 21.55 0.55
N LEU A 826 16.62 22.64 0.17
CA LEU A 826 17.36 22.71 -1.09
C LEU A 826 18.64 21.87 -1.07
N GLU A 827 19.32 21.76 0.08
CA GLU A 827 20.45 20.84 0.26
C GLU A 827 19.99 19.38 0.12
N GLU A 828 18.84 19.03 0.71
CA GLU A 828 18.21 17.72 0.49
C GLU A 828 17.87 17.53 -0.99
N ALA A 829 17.27 18.54 -1.65
CA ALA A 829 16.95 18.49 -3.08
C ALA A 829 18.21 18.33 -3.95
N LEU A 830 19.32 18.96 -3.57
CA LEU A 830 20.60 18.90 -4.29
C LEU A 830 21.24 17.51 -4.20
N ALA A 831 21.09 16.84 -3.06
CA ALA A 831 21.60 15.49 -2.82
C ALA A 831 20.91 14.44 -3.70
N VAL A 832 19.65 14.70 -4.09
CA VAL A 832 18.83 13.76 -4.88
C VAL A 832 18.63 14.19 -6.33
N ALA A 833 18.99 15.42 -6.70
CA ALA A 833 18.85 15.95 -8.04
C ALA A 833 19.73 15.22 -9.07
N ASP A 834 19.26 15.19 -10.34
CA ASP A 834 20.08 14.71 -11.45
C ASP A 834 21.37 15.53 -11.64
N SER A 835 22.35 15.00 -12.35
CA SER A 835 23.59 15.73 -12.66
C SER A 835 23.42 16.87 -13.67
N GLY A 836 22.19 17.10 -14.17
CA GLY A 836 21.89 18.00 -15.27
C GLY A 836 21.11 19.25 -14.83
N SER A 837 19.98 19.48 -15.51
CA SER A 837 19.18 20.70 -15.36
C SER A 837 18.55 20.82 -13.97
N GLY A 838 18.23 19.69 -13.34
CA GLY A 838 17.67 19.64 -11.99
C GLY A 838 18.66 20.19 -10.96
N ARG A 839 19.90 19.70 -10.96
CA ARG A 839 20.96 20.22 -10.09
C ARG A 839 21.27 21.69 -10.36
N ALA A 840 21.33 22.09 -11.63
CA ALA A 840 21.55 23.49 -11.99
C ALA A 840 20.47 24.41 -11.39
N GLY A 841 19.20 23.98 -11.42
CA GLY A 841 18.08 24.72 -10.83
C GLY A 841 18.19 24.85 -9.32
N VAL A 842 18.45 23.73 -8.62
CA VAL A 842 18.60 23.73 -7.15
C VAL A 842 19.78 24.60 -6.71
N LEU A 843 20.92 24.54 -7.40
CA LEU A 843 22.08 25.41 -7.13
C LEU A 843 21.74 26.90 -7.32
N SER A 844 20.94 27.24 -8.33
CA SER A 844 20.49 28.62 -8.54
C SER A 844 19.58 29.09 -7.40
N GLU A 845 18.72 28.23 -6.87
CA GLU A 845 17.84 28.56 -5.74
C GLU A 845 18.62 28.66 -4.42
N LEU A 846 19.59 27.78 -4.19
CA LEU A 846 20.52 27.90 -3.06
C LEU A 846 21.30 29.21 -3.11
N GLY A 847 21.70 29.64 -4.31
CA GLY A 847 22.38 30.92 -4.52
C GLY A 847 21.52 32.12 -4.10
N ASP A 848 20.22 32.12 -4.45
CA ASP A 848 19.27 33.14 -4.03
C ASP A 848 19.13 33.17 -2.50
N VAL A 849 18.94 32.00 -1.88
CA VAL A 849 18.73 31.88 -0.42
C VAL A 849 19.98 32.32 0.34
N ALA A 850 21.18 31.94 -0.11
CA ALA A 850 22.44 32.39 0.48
C ALA A 850 22.60 33.92 0.43
N HIS A 851 22.16 34.56 -0.66
CA HIS A 851 22.17 36.01 -0.76
C HIS A 851 21.16 36.66 0.21
N LEU A 852 19.95 36.12 0.33
CA LEU A 852 18.93 36.58 1.29
C LEU A 852 19.38 36.44 2.76
N GLU A 853 20.23 35.46 3.06
CA GLU A 853 20.87 35.28 4.37
C GLU A 853 22.11 36.17 4.59
N GLY A 854 22.46 37.03 3.62
CA GLY A 854 23.58 37.96 3.70
C GLY A 854 24.95 37.35 3.36
N ASN A 855 25.00 36.13 2.80
CA ASN A 855 26.23 35.46 2.39
C ASN A 855 26.44 35.56 0.86
N SER A 856 26.72 36.79 0.39
CA SER A 856 26.83 37.09 -1.05
C SER A 856 27.95 36.33 -1.77
N ASP A 857 29.07 36.05 -1.09
CA ASP A 857 30.19 35.29 -1.68
C ASP A 857 29.78 33.85 -2.01
N GLU A 858 29.05 33.21 -1.10
CA GLU A 858 28.51 31.88 -1.30
C GLU A 858 27.41 31.87 -2.37
N GLY A 859 26.52 32.86 -2.35
CA GLY A 859 25.50 33.05 -3.38
C GLY A 859 26.09 33.16 -4.78
N ALA A 860 27.14 33.99 -4.94
CA ALA A 860 27.86 34.13 -6.21
C ALA A 860 28.58 32.84 -6.64
N ARG A 861 29.14 32.06 -5.69
CA ARG A 861 29.77 30.77 -5.97
C ARG A 861 28.77 29.77 -6.56
N LEU A 862 27.63 29.61 -5.91
CA LEU A 862 26.55 28.69 -6.32
C LEU A 862 25.95 29.08 -7.67
N GLN A 863 25.74 30.38 -7.90
CA GLN A 863 25.22 30.88 -9.18
C GLN A 863 26.19 30.65 -10.35
N ARG A 864 27.52 30.74 -10.11
CA ARG A 864 28.54 30.38 -11.13
C ARG A 864 28.52 28.88 -11.43
N GLU A 865 28.31 28.02 -10.44
CA GLU A 865 28.21 26.58 -10.64
C GLU A 865 26.96 26.22 -11.45
N SER A 866 25.81 26.78 -11.08
CA SER A 866 24.56 26.65 -11.86
C SER A 866 24.72 27.13 -13.31
N LEU A 867 25.35 28.29 -13.51
CA LEU A 867 25.61 28.85 -14.84
C LEU A 867 26.48 27.92 -15.70
N ARG A 868 27.51 27.28 -15.12
CA ARG A 868 28.36 26.32 -15.85
C ARG A 868 27.55 25.13 -16.33
N LEU A 869 26.67 24.60 -15.49
CA LEU A 869 25.80 23.47 -15.84
C LEU A 869 24.80 23.86 -16.94
N TYR A 870 24.09 24.99 -16.81
CA TYR A 870 23.15 25.42 -17.84
C TYR A 870 23.81 25.72 -19.19
N ARG A 871 25.06 26.23 -19.20
CA ARG A 871 25.85 26.40 -20.43
C ARG A 871 26.20 25.06 -21.06
N ALA A 872 26.65 24.09 -20.27
CA ALA A 872 26.96 22.74 -20.75
C ALA A 872 25.72 22.05 -21.36
N LEU A 873 24.53 22.38 -20.86
CA LEU A 873 23.24 21.86 -21.35
C LEU A 873 22.65 22.64 -22.53
N GLY A 874 23.27 23.77 -22.95
CA GLY A 874 22.74 24.62 -24.02
C GLY A 874 21.42 25.34 -23.67
N ALA A 875 21.08 25.48 -22.38
CA ALA A 875 19.84 26.10 -21.92
C ALA A 875 19.95 27.64 -21.92
N SER A 876 19.79 28.26 -23.08
CA SER A 876 20.03 29.71 -23.28
C SER A 876 19.22 30.62 -22.34
N ALA A 877 17.91 30.38 -22.18
CA ALA A 877 17.05 31.17 -21.31
C ALA A 877 17.46 31.10 -19.83
N MET A 878 17.79 29.89 -19.34
CA MET A 878 18.23 29.67 -17.96
C MET A 878 19.63 30.22 -17.71
N THR A 879 20.50 30.17 -18.72
CA THR A 879 21.83 30.79 -18.72
C THR A 879 21.72 32.30 -18.53
N THR A 880 20.83 32.96 -19.27
CA THR A 880 20.57 34.41 -19.12
C THR A 880 20.09 34.75 -17.72
N ARG A 881 19.09 34.03 -17.22
CA ARG A 881 18.55 34.23 -15.86
C ARG A 881 19.61 34.03 -14.77
N CYS A 882 20.51 33.06 -14.94
CA CYS A 882 21.62 32.86 -14.02
C CYS A 882 22.65 34.00 -14.08
N MET A 883 22.89 34.59 -15.25
CA MET A 883 23.78 35.75 -15.38
C MET A 883 23.19 36.99 -14.72
N GLU A 884 21.87 37.21 -14.84
CA GLU A 884 21.16 38.30 -14.15
C GLU A 884 21.28 38.16 -12.63
N ARG A 885 21.04 36.96 -12.10
CA ARG A 885 21.20 36.65 -10.68
C ARG A 885 22.64 36.82 -10.19
N LEU A 886 23.62 36.40 -11.00
CA LEU A 886 25.03 36.55 -10.68
C LEU A 886 25.43 38.03 -10.68
N ALA A 887 24.92 38.84 -11.62
CA ALA A 887 25.15 40.27 -11.64
C ALA A 887 24.58 40.94 -10.38
N PHE A 888 23.36 40.56 -9.96
CA PHE A 888 22.76 41.05 -8.73
C PHE A 888 23.59 40.66 -7.48
N ALA A 889 24.01 39.40 -7.39
CA ALA A 889 24.80 38.90 -6.25
C ALA A 889 26.20 39.54 -6.15
N VAL A 890 26.84 39.87 -7.29
CA VAL A 890 28.20 40.43 -7.33
C VAL A 890 28.21 41.95 -7.21
N LEU A 891 27.18 42.64 -7.71
CA LEU A 891 27.16 44.10 -7.69
C LEU A 891 26.70 44.67 -6.33
N GLY A 892 25.95 43.91 -5.53
CA GLY A 892 25.33 44.42 -4.30
C GLY A 892 24.30 45.51 -4.60
N THR A 893 23.27 45.63 -3.76
CA THR A 893 22.24 46.68 -3.88
C THR A 893 22.83 48.09 -3.87
#